data_AF-C0VY99-F1
#
_entry.id   AF-C0VY99-F1
#
_cell.length_a   1.000
_cell.length_b   1.000
_cell.length_c   1.000
_cell.angle_alpha   90.00
_cell.angle_beta   90.00
_cell.angle_gamma   90.00
#
_symmetry.space_group_name_H-M   'P 1'
#
loop_
_entity.id
_entity.type
_entity.pdbx_description
1 polymer ?
#
loop_
_entity_poly.entity_id
_entity_poly.type
_entity_poly.pdbx_seq_one_letter_code
_entity_poly.pdbx_strand_id
1 'polypeptide(L)'
;MIPLTKKLVTSAVALATSLSLSVPALAAEAQDEKYVTLTLIGDSYTAGNGAGLYYGPETAYRSMRNWGHYYADQLNAAGVHTTIHNLAHSGEVTQGVLDTQIDKVPADSDLVMLTIGGNDIKFENIITYCFGGSWLNASYKNCVPAMEEAEKLMPTVRENTLKILEQLNTRLRPEAQIVLVGYPLLSTNVEYVWCEKTGWFGGCSGKTYDAAKGVRDFGNKATKMQQDLVDEWNKTPGHVKITYIPTEAKFEGHEPDPNFNGRNPQRWFNELLETEGKVNPENGKVESSGSSTTLMFYHPNITGHEEIGKLVHATVGVPASARTAQSFLRPIDLTFVVESSKLTQPKLAEIKKQIRRIAKETYAASANGQKDARFSLVSYVVAEPAAPVVPESSEDGPAAGNTENPGATTAPETTDPPATTPETGATTASTEATTTPAPVATGTERVAETSAPAPAEATAPSTSETPEAGAPAAPEGAPAKSAFGTLEEVITALDNLDTTNATNAGDFFTTLTAAAGSTEWRPEARKIVVTIGDAEPTADEATVATNVQNVLLKAFTANTAELNLIDLDTDRTTGVPAMFTRTGGRIQLLGDLRPLILEAPTAQLGQIPTQQVGVAAKFSADGSLSPNSNLVSYEWDFNGDGVFDTTTNVPTAEYTFTAPYTGNVTVKVTDEDAQTALTSIQVAVTTDGDLVDDTMDNCPLAPNQQQEDIDGDGIGDACDKFPQGEPPSLKMEKHISVTAEAKTFNILERVPGAQQIEIRQDKNHSITPGWNVTLENGVLSYQVSADVAVGSKQVVVIDMLVPTIPAGTALYNDAQATKLAPYSIVLTLIAGPAPFPAAELVPAIEKVPALKLNKAIKKQPVAVVKPAINQSDSKKPQLANTGNDAALLSLVALGMLGVGVALRRKSSER
;
A
#
# COMPACT_ATOMS: atom_id res chain seq x y z
N MET A 1 -13.86 7.26 68.82
CA MET A 1 -13.02 8.19 69.61
C MET A 1 -11.72 8.44 68.87
N ILE A 2 -10.95 9.46 69.29
CA ILE A 2 -9.79 10.11 68.64
C ILE A 2 -8.81 10.49 69.77
N PRO A 3 -7.46 10.54 69.62
CA PRO A 3 -6.73 10.88 68.39
C PRO A 3 -5.55 9.96 67.98
N LEU A 4 -4.90 10.38 66.88
CA LEU A 4 -3.54 10.10 66.41
C LEU A 4 -2.45 10.10 67.50
N THR A 5 -1.27 9.58 67.17
CA THR A 5 -0.01 10.35 67.35
C THR A 5 1.05 10.00 66.30
N LYS A 6 1.68 11.03 65.70
CA LYS A 6 2.93 10.92 64.94
C LYS A 6 4.09 11.37 65.84
N LYS A 7 5.29 10.79 65.67
CA LYS A 7 6.58 11.49 65.39
C LYS A 7 7.81 10.67 65.83
N LEU A 8 8.66 10.35 64.85
CA LEU A 8 10.11 10.53 64.94
C LEU A 8 10.56 11.12 63.59
N VAL A 9 11.54 12.02 63.60
CA VAL A 9 11.74 13.03 62.53
C VAL A 9 13.23 13.37 62.40
N THR A 10 13.69 13.67 61.17
CA THR A 10 15.02 14.22 60.80
C THR A 10 16.26 13.33 61.10
N SER A 11 17.32 13.29 60.28
CA SER A 11 17.61 13.99 59.02
C SER A 11 18.55 13.18 58.11
N ALA A 12 18.28 13.21 56.79
CA ALA A 12 19.26 13.12 55.72
C ALA A 12 18.76 14.02 54.57
N VAL A 13 19.64 14.76 53.89
CA VAL A 13 19.26 15.93 53.07
C VAL A 13 19.72 15.79 51.62
N ALA A 14 18.80 16.10 50.71
CA ALA A 14 18.99 16.49 49.31
C ALA A 14 20.02 15.73 48.45
N LEU A 15 19.54 14.72 47.71
CA LEU A 15 19.75 14.70 46.26
C LEU A 15 18.58 13.99 45.56
N ALA A 16 17.53 14.76 45.26
CA ALA A 16 16.32 14.30 44.57
C ALA A 16 15.86 15.33 43.52
N THR A 17 16.82 15.84 42.75
CA THR A 17 16.54 16.66 41.56
C THR A 17 15.95 15.78 40.46
N SER A 18 14.71 16.07 40.07
CA SER A 18 14.18 15.81 38.73
C SER A 18 14.53 14.45 38.09
N LEU A 19 14.02 13.35 38.68
CA LEU A 19 13.37 12.37 37.82
C LEU A 19 11.90 12.75 37.71
N SER A 20 11.66 13.74 36.84
CA SER A 20 10.44 13.69 36.05
C SER A 20 10.43 12.32 35.39
N LEU A 21 9.47 11.45 35.73
CA LEU A 21 9.01 10.50 34.73
C LEU A 21 8.21 11.31 33.72
N SER A 22 8.95 12.02 32.86
CA SER A 22 8.53 12.15 31.48
C SER A 22 8.33 10.72 31.00
N VAL A 23 7.06 10.29 30.99
CA VAL A 23 6.59 9.42 29.92
C VAL A 23 7.19 10.03 28.67
N PRO A 24 8.09 9.33 27.93
CA PRO A 24 8.48 9.84 26.63
C PRO A 24 7.15 9.97 25.90
N ALA A 25 6.79 11.20 25.54
CA ALA A 25 5.70 11.37 24.60
C ALA A 25 6.08 10.46 23.44
N LEU A 26 5.25 9.47 23.15
CA LEU A 26 5.39 8.79 21.88
C LEU A 26 5.09 9.88 20.87
N ALA A 27 6.17 10.47 20.33
CA ALA A 27 6.27 10.61 18.89
C ALA A 27 5.89 9.23 18.36
N ALA A 28 4.60 9.07 18.06
CA ALA A 28 4.13 7.91 17.38
C ALA A 28 4.96 7.87 16.10
N GLU A 29 5.72 6.79 15.90
CA GLU A 29 6.21 6.47 14.56
C GLU A 29 5.01 6.63 13.64
N ALA A 30 5.15 7.45 12.59
CA ALA A 30 4.06 7.78 11.71
C ALA A 30 3.66 6.50 10.97
N GLN A 31 2.77 5.70 11.57
CA GLN A 31 2.23 4.52 10.93
C GLN A 31 1.44 4.99 9.73
N ASP A 32 1.87 4.55 8.54
CA ASP A 32 1.24 4.88 7.28
C ASP A 32 -0.28 4.67 7.39
N GLU A 33 -1.03 5.77 7.43
CA GLU A 33 -2.44 5.74 7.82
C GLU A 33 -3.22 4.94 6.78
N LYS A 34 -3.87 3.85 7.21
CA LYS A 34 -4.48 2.89 6.27
C LYS A 34 -5.96 3.17 6.05
N TYR A 35 -6.39 2.92 4.82
CA TYR A 35 -7.76 3.12 4.36
C TYR A 35 -8.33 1.83 3.76
N VAL A 36 -9.59 1.52 4.11
CA VAL A 36 -10.34 0.36 3.60
C VAL A 36 -11.75 0.81 3.21
N THR A 37 -12.08 0.69 1.93
CA THR A 37 -13.47 0.67 1.47
C THR A 37 -13.99 -0.76 1.56
N LEU A 38 -14.73 -1.05 2.63
CA LEU A 38 -15.37 -2.35 2.88
C LEU A 38 -16.79 -2.33 2.30
N THR A 39 -17.17 -3.37 1.54
CA THR A 39 -18.53 -3.51 1.01
C THR A 39 -19.13 -4.85 1.45
N LEU A 40 -20.34 -4.82 1.99
CA LEU A 40 -21.10 -6.02 2.37
C LEU A 40 -22.22 -6.27 1.35
N ILE A 41 -22.29 -7.48 0.80
CA ILE A 41 -23.37 -7.91 -0.12
C ILE A 41 -23.94 -9.26 0.32
N GLY A 42 -25.04 -9.69 -0.28
CA GLY A 42 -25.67 -10.98 -0.01
C GLY A 42 -26.93 -10.87 0.84
N ASP A 43 -27.15 -11.87 1.70
CA ASP A 43 -28.45 -12.13 2.33
C ASP A 43 -28.60 -11.62 3.78
N SER A 44 -29.65 -12.08 4.46
CA SER A 44 -30.00 -11.75 5.85
C SER A 44 -28.88 -12.03 6.87
N TYR A 45 -28.02 -13.03 6.63
CA TYR A 45 -26.89 -13.33 7.50
C TYR A 45 -25.77 -12.28 7.38
N THR A 46 -25.67 -11.59 6.24
CA THR A 46 -24.79 -10.42 6.07
C THR A 46 -25.49 -9.14 6.51
N ALA A 47 -26.78 -8.97 6.17
CA ALA A 47 -27.55 -7.79 6.54
C ALA A 47 -27.56 -7.58 8.06
N GLY A 48 -27.87 -8.64 8.83
CA GLY A 48 -27.88 -8.64 10.30
C GLY A 48 -29.25 -8.87 10.92
N ASN A 49 -30.10 -9.67 10.27
CA ASN A 49 -31.41 -10.06 10.78
C ASN A 49 -31.31 -10.62 12.21
N GLY A 50 -32.16 -10.12 13.11
CA GLY A 50 -32.20 -10.54 14.51
C GLY A 50 -31.14 -9.90 15.42
N ALA A 51 -30.29 -9.01 14.90
CA ALA A 51 -29.29 -8.28 15.70
C ALA A 51 -29.79 -6.93 16.26
N GLY A 52 -30.91 -6.39 15.75
CA GLY A 52 -31.41 -5.06 16.13
C GLY A 52 -30.65 -3.91 15.46
N LEU A 53 -30.89 -2.67 15.89
CA LEU A 53 -30.27 -1.44 15.34
C LEU A 53 -30.23 -1.40 13.80
N TYR A 54 -31.40 -1.58 13.18
CA TYR A 54 -31.56 -1.59 11.73
C TYR A 54 -31.50 -0.19 11.11
N TYR A 55 -31.01 -0.09 9.87
CA TYR A 55 -30.90 1.15 9.09
C TYR A 55 -31.14 0.88 7.59
N GLY A 56 -31.23 1.95 6.79
CA GLY A 56 -31.53 1.82 5.35
C GLY A 56 -33.00 1.46 5.10
N PRO A 57 -33.31 0.76 3.99
CA PRO A 57 -34.66 0.28 3.70
C PRO A 57 -35.13 -0.73 4.74
N GLU A 58 -36.34 -0.56 5.27
CA GLU A 58 -36.91 -1.44 6.32
C GLU A 58 -36.95 -2.92 5.91
N THR A 59 -37.16 -3.21 4.62
CA THR A 59 -37.15 -4.58 4.06
C THR A 59 -35.79 -5.25 4.07
N ALA A 60 -34.69 -4.47 4.16
CA ALA A 60 -33.34 -4.98 4.02
C ALA A 60 -32.76 -5.56 5.32
N TYR A 61 -33.26 -5.12 6.49
CA TYR A 61 -32.78 -5.51 7.83
C TYR A 61 -31.26 -5.36 8.04
N ARG A 62 -30.65 -4.35 7.41
CA ARG A 62 -29.23 -4.01 7.59
C ARG A 62 -29.00 -3.50 9.01
N SER A 63 -28.17 -4.18 9.79
CA SER A 63 -27.91 -3.86 11.21
C SER A 63 -26.54 -3.21 11.43
N MET A 64 -26.48 -2.19 12.30
CA MET A 64 -25.23 -1.64 12.83
C MET A 64 -24.50 -2.57 13.84
N ARG A 65 -25.03 -3.78 14.07
CA ARG A 65 -24.46 -4.85 14.90
C ARG A 65 -24.13 -6.12 14.11
N ASN A 66 -24.19 -6.08 12.77
CA ASN A 66 -23.78 -7.23 11.97
C ASN A 66 -22.25 -7.47 12.07
N TRP A 67 -21.79 -8.65 11.62
CA TRP A 67 -20.40 -9.06 11.79
C TRP A 67 -19.40 -8.22 10.96
N GLY A 68 -19.87 -7.58 9.87
CA GLY A 68 -19.06 -6.69 9.04
C GLY A 68 -18.88 -5.30 9.67
N HIS A 69 -19.91 -4.79 10.36
CA HIS A 69 -19.77 -3.62 11.24
C HIS A 69 -18.81 -3.90 12.39
N TYR A 70 -18.93 -5.05 13.06
CA TYR A 70 -17.98 -5.44 14.10
C TYR A 70 -16.52 -5.48 13.58
N TYR A 71 -16.31 -6.06 12.40
CA TYR A 71 -14.99 -6.09 11.76
C TYR A 71 -14.48 -4.68 11.42
N ALA A 72 -15.34 -3.78 10.90
CA ALA A 72 -14.98 -2.39 10.65
C ALA A 72 -14.65 -1.62 11.95
N ASP A 73 -15.40 -1.84 13.03
CA ASP A 73 -15.13 -1.26 14.35
C ASP A 73 -13.75 -1.73 14.87
N GLN A 74 -13.39 -2.99 14.67
CA GLN A 74 -12.05 -3.51 15.01
C GLN A 74 -10.93 -2.89 14.17
N LEU A 75 -11.13 -2.67 12.87
CA LEU A 75 -10.16 -1.99 12.00
C LEU A 75 -9.99 -0.52 12.38
N ASN A 76 -11.08 0.20 12.61
CA ASN A 76 -11.06 1.59 13.06
C ASN A 76 -10.34 1.73 14.41
N ALA A 77 -10.56 0.80 15.35
CA ALA A 77 -9.84 0.74 16.63
C ALA A 77 -8.34 0.42 16.49
N ALA A 78 -7.91 -0.15 15.36
CA ALA A 78 -6.51 -0.41 15.01
C ALA A 78 -5.88 0.72 14.16
N GLY A 79 -6.54 1.87 14.02
CA GLY A 79 -6.06 3.01 13.21
C GLY A 79 -6.27 2.86 11.70
N VAL A 80 -7.11 1.92 11.27
CA VAL A 80 -7.42 1.67 9.85
C VAL A 80 -8.79 2.26 9.50
N HIS A 81 -8.78 3.40 8.81
CA HIS A 81 -9.95 4.17 8.39
C HIS A 81 -10.84 3.35 7.46
N THR A 82 -11.94 2.82 8.01
CA THR A 82 -12.79 1.85 7.32
C THR A 82 -14.16 2.43 6.98
N THR A 83 -14.36 2.82 5.73
CA THR A 83 -15.67 3.22 5.18
C THR A 83 -16.43 1.96 4.76
N ILE A 84 -17.60 1.73 5.36
CA ILE A 84 -18.41 0.52 5.14
C ILE A 84 -19.63 0.80 4.24
N HIS A 85 -19.81 0.05 3.16
CA HIS A 85 -20.98 0.11 2.28
C HIS A 85 -21.81 -1.18 2.41
N ASN A 86 -22.90 -1.16 3.16
CA ASN A 86 -23.77 -2.32 3.30
C ASN A 86 -24.89 -2.31 2.27
N LEU A 87 -24.85 -3.25 1.33
CA LEU A 87 -25.81 -3.44 0.24
C LEU A 87 -26.66 -4.70 0.42
N ALA A 88 -26.29 -5.60 1.33
CA ALA A 88 -26.99 -6.85 1.62
C ALA A 88 -28.48 -6.64 1.96
N HIS A 89 -29.30 -7.68 1.75
CA HIS A 89 -30.75 -7.60 1.92
C HIS A 89 -31.33 -8.90 2.51
N SER A 90 -32.25 -8.78 3.46
CA SER A 90 -32.99 -9.92 3.99
C SER A 90 -33.70 -10.71 2.88
N GLY A 91 -33.60 -12.04 2.91
CA GLY A 91 -34.23 -12.95 1.94
C GLY A 91 -33.57 -13.02 0.56
N GLU A 92 -32.41 -12.39 0.36
CA GLU A 92 -31.73 -12.37 -0.93
C GLU A 92 -31.30 -13.77 -1.43
N VAL A 93 -31.43 -14.01 -2.73
CA VAL A 93 -30.97 -15.24 -3.42
C VAL A 93 -29.78 -14.92 -4.34
N THR A 94 -29.00 -15.93 -4.73
CA THR A 94 -27.82 -15.73 -5.61
C THR A 94 -28.13 -14.91 -6.87
N GLN A 95 -29.30 -15.12 -7.49
CA GLN A 95 -29.73 -14.35 -8.65
C GLN A 95 -30.05 -12.88 -8.31
N GLY A 96 -30.64 -12.60 -7.15
CA GLY A 96 -30.98 -11.23 -6.74
C GLY A 96 -29.76 -10.39 -6.34
N VAL A 97 -28.68 -11.03 -5.88
CA VAL A 97 -27.36 -10.37 -5.74
C VAL A 97 -26.87 -9.89 -7.10
N LEU A 98 -26.88 -10.75 -8.13
CA LEU A 98 -26.50 -10.40 -9.50
C LEU A 98 -27.38 -9.27 -10.06
N ASP A 99 -28.70 -9.41 -9.93
CA ASP A 99 -29.68 -8.49 -10.52
C ASP A 99 -29.77 -7.13 -9.80
N THR A 100 -29.41 -7.05 -8.51
CA THR A 100 -29.71 -5.87 -7.69
C THR A 100 -28.58 -5.31 -6.81
N GLN A 101 -27.54 -6.08 -6.49
CA GLN A 101 -26.49 -5.65 -5.56
C GLN A 101 -25.14 -5.38 -6.25
N ILE A 102 -24.71 -6.21 -7.21
CA ILE A 102 -23.37 -6.08 -7.84
C ILE A 102 -23.16 -4.69 -8.45
N ASP A 103 -24.15 -4.17 -9.18
CA ASP A 103 -24.02 -2.86 -9.84
C ASP A 103 -23.92 -1.66 -8.88
N LYS A 104 -24.15 -1.89 -7.57
CA LYS A 104 -24.03 -0.87 -6.51
C LYS A 104 -22.73 -1.00 -5.72
N VAL A 105 -21.96 -2.08 -5.89
CA VAL A 105 -20.64 -2.25 -5.27
C VAL A 105 -19.70 -1.15 -5.77
N PRO A 106 -19.08 -0.32 -4.90
CA PRO A 106 -18.07 0.64 -5.33
C PRO A 106 -16.88 -0.06 -6.01
N ALA A 107 -16.46 0.40 -7.19
CA ALA A 107 -15.32 -0.21 -7.92
C ALA A 107 -13.98 -0.02 -7.19
N ASP A 108 -13.92 0.97 -6.29
CA ASP A 108 -12.84 1.24 -5.34
C ASP A 108 -12.99 0.48 -4.01
N SER A 109 -13.86 -0.52 -3.92
CA SER A 109 -13.91 -1.43 -2.76
C SER A 109 -12.59 -2.21 -2.67
N ASP A 110 -11.96 -2.13 -1.51
CA ASP A 110 -10.74 -2.89 -1.21
C ASP A 110 -11.08 -4.30 -0.71
N LEU A 111 -12.28 -4.47 -0.14
CA LEU A 111 -12.72 -5.69 0.52
C LEU A 111 -14.23 -5.87 0.35
N VAL A 112 -14.66 -6.99 -0.26
CA VAL A 112 -16.08 -7.35 -0.38
C VAL A 112 -16.37 -8.59 0.44
N MET A 113 -17.36 -8.54 1.34
CA MET A 113 -17.74 -9.69 2.17
C MET A 113 -19.20 -10.10 1.92
N LEU A 114 -19.48 -11.41 1.93
CA LEU A 114 -20.84 -11.94 1.72
C LEU A 114 -21.14 -13.29 2.37
N THR A 115 -22.42 -13.48 2.67
CA THR A 115 -23.14 -14.76 2.82
C THR A 115 -24.19 -14.85 1.71
N ILE A 116 -24.24 -15.95 0.96
CA ILE A 116 -25.29 -16.18 -0.04
C ILE A 116 -25.50 -17.68 -0.30
N GLY A 117 -26.73 -18.04 -0.71
CA GLY A 117 -27.13 -19.40 -1.10
C GLY A 117 -28.20 -20.04 -0.19
N GLY A 118 -28.45 -19.52 1.01
CA GLY A 118 -29.46 -20.08 1.93
C GLY A 118 -30.88 -19.99 1.38
N ASN A 119 -31.30 -18.81 0.93
CA ASN A 119 -32.68 -18.60 0.43
C ASN A 119 -32.94 -19.33 -0.89
N ASP A 120 -31.90 -19.59 -1.68
CA ASP A 120 -31.95 -20.40 -2.89
C ASP A 120 -32.38 -21.85 -2.57
N ILE A 121 -31.75 -22.49 -1.58
CA ILE A 121 -32.04 -23.89 -1.15
C ILE A 121 -33.29 -24.04 -0.27
N LYS A 122 -34.09 -22.98 -0.08
CA LYS A 122 -35.30 -22.98 0.78
C LYS A 122 -35.02 -23.34 2.24
N PHE A 123 -33.99 -22.71 2.80
CA PHE A 123 -33.61 -22.79 4.22
C PHE A 123 -34.79 -22.56 5.19
N GLU A 124 -35.74 -21.68 4.84
CA GLU A 124 -36.99 -21.47 5.59
C GLU A 124 -37.86 -22.74 5.70
N ASN A 125 -37.93 -23.57 4.64
CA ASN A 125 -38.67 -24.83 4.64
C ASN A 125 -37.97 -25.86 5.52
N ILE A 126 -36.63 -25.89 5.54
CA ILE A 126 -35.85 -26.76 6.43
C ILE A 126 -36.19 -26.44 7.89
N ILE A 127 -36.08 -25.18 8.30
CA ILE A 127 -36.39 -24.73 9.66
C ILE A 127 -37.84 -25.07 10.03
N THR A 128 -38.79 -24.67 9.18
CA THR A 128 -40.23 -24.82 9.42
C THR A 128 -40.63 -26.29 9.53
N TYR A 129 -40.18 -27.14 8.61
CA TYR A 129 -40.65 -28.53 8.50
C TYR A 129 -39.81 -29.56 9.25
N CYS A 130 -38.56 -29.23 9.63
CA CYS A 130 -37.72 -30.11 10.45
C CYS A 130 -37.73 -29.74 11.94
N PHE A 131 -37.76 -28.46 12.31
CA PHE A 131 -37.61 -28.01 13.72
C PHE A 131 -38.80 -27.20 14.26
N GLY A 132 -39.68 -26.67 13.41
CA GLY A 132 -40.83 -25.84 13.80
C GLY A 132 -41.92 -26.51 14.67
N GLY A 133 -41.72 -27.77 15.07
CA GLY A 133 -42.69 -28.56 15.83
C GLY A 133 -43.99 -28.84 15.07
N SER A 134 -44.87 -29.66 15.67
CA SER A 134 -46.12 -30.06 15.02
C SER A 134 -47.06 -28.88 14.73
N TRP A 135 -46.89 -27.73 15.40
CA TRP A 135 -47.67 -26.51 15.15
C TRP A 135 -47.33 -25.85 13.81
N LEU A 136 -46.04 -25.82 13.41
CA LEU A 136 -45.61 -25.36 12.08
C LEU A 136 -45.59 -26.50 11.04
N ASN A 137 -46.33 -27.58 11.28
CA ASN A 137 -46.38 -28.79 10.46
C ASN A 137 -45.04 -29.53 10.33
N ALA A 138 -44.11 -29.37 11.27
CA ALA A 138 -42.87 -30.16 11.27
C ALA A 138 -43.19 -31.65 11.44
N SER A 139 -42.65 -32.48 10.55
CA SER A 139 -42.91 -33.92 10.50
C SER A 139 -42.01 -34.62 9.49
N TYR A 140 -41.90 -35.95 9.58
CA TYR A 140 -41.19 -36.79 8.60
C TYR A 140 -41.62 -36.49 7.15
N LYS A 141 -42.92 -36.27 6.93
CA LYS A 141 -43.49 -36.09 5.59
C LYS A 141 -43.13 -34.76 4.92
N ASN A 142 -42.71 -33.77 5.70
CA ASN A 142 -42.41 -32.43 5.23
C ASN A 142 -40.91 -32.13 5.32
N CYS A 143 -40.24 -32.59 6.38
CA CYS A 143 -38.79 -32.45 6.56
C CYS A 143 -37.99 -33.19 5.47
N VAL A 144 -38.30 -34.47 5.20
CA VAL A 144 -37.51 -35.27 4.25
C VAL A 144 -37.57 -34.68 2.82
N PRO A 145 -38.74 -34.32 2.25
CA PRO A 145 -38.79 -33.67 0.94
C PRO A 145 -38.13 -32.29 0.89
N ALA A 146 -38.16 -31.50 1.98
CA ALA A 146 -37.46 -30.23 2.04
C ALA A 146 -35.93 -30.39 1.97
N MET A 147 -35.39 -31.44 2.61
CA MET A 147 -33.97 -31.79 2.53
C MET A 147 -33.59 -32.33 1.14
N GLU A 148 -34.44 -33.16 0.52
CA GLU A 148 -34.25 -33.63 -0.86
C GLU A 148 -34.29 -32.47 -1.88
N GLU A 149 -35.14 -31.46 -1.66
CA GLU A 149 -35.20 -30.24 -2.48
C GLU A 149 -33.95 -29.36 -2.29
N ALA A 150 -33.53 -29.12 -1.05
CA ALA A 150 -32.32 -28.34 -0.74
C ALA A 150 -31.05 -28.95 -1.37
N GLU A 151 -30.88 -30.27 -1.28
CA GLU A 151 -29.77 -31.01 -1.89
C GLU A 151 -29.79 -30.95 -3.42
N LYS A 152 -30.98 -30.98 -4.03
CA LYS A 152 -31.15 -30.83 -5.48
C LYS A 152 -30.81 -29.41 -5.98
N LEU A 153 -30.94 -28.38 -5.16
CA LEU A 153 -30.70 -26.98 -5.52
C LEU A 153 -29.24 -26.54 -5.35
N MET A 154 -28.44 -27.25 -4.56
CA MET A 154 -27.00 -26.96 -4.34
C MET A 154 -26.17 -26.68 -5.62
N PRO A 155 -26.33 -27.41 -6.75
CA PRO A 155 -25.52 -27.15 -7.95
C PRO A 155 -25.78 -25.77 -8.56
N THR A 156 -27.04 -25.32 -8.57
CA THR A 156 -27.42 -23.99 -9.06
C THR A 156 -26.86 -22.89 -8.18
N VAL A 157 -26.80 -23.10 -6.86
CA VAL A 157 -26.16 -22.18 -5.92
C VAL A 157 -24.66 -22.06 -6.20
N ARG A 158 -23.96 -23.17 -6.46
CA ARG A 158 -22.55 -23.15 -6.87
C ARG A 158 -22.35 -22.34 -8.16
N GLU A 159 -23.17 -22.61 -9.18
CA GLU A 159 -23.09 -21.96 -10.49
C GLU A 159 -23.32 -20.44 -10.41
N ASN A 160 -24.35 -20.00 -9.68
CA ASN A 160 -24.63 -18.57 -9.53
C ASN A 160 -23.64 -17.87 -8.59
N THR A 161 -23.10 -18.57 -7.59
CA THR A 161 -22.01 -18.03 -6.75
C THR A 161 -20.74 -17.80 -7.57
N LEU A 162 -20.43 -18.67 -8.54
CA LEU A 162 -19.34 -18.42 -9.50
C LEU A 162 -19.61 -17.15 -10.35
N LYS A 163 -20.83 -16.97 -10.88
CA LYS A 163 -21.20 -15.75 -11.63
C LYS A 163 -21.06 -14.46 -10.80
N ILE A 164 -21.41 -14.51 -9.51
CA ILE A 164 -21.21 -13.39 -8.57
C ILE A 164 -19.73 -13.01 -8.50
N LEU A 165 -18.86 -14.02 -8.35
CA LEU A 165 -17.42 -13.83 -8.26
C LEU A 165 -16.80 -13.37 -9.59
N GLU A 166 -17.28 -13.88 -10.72
CA GLU A 166 -16.89 -13.41 -12.06
C GLU A 166 -17.19 -11.92 -12.24
N GLN A 167 -18.41 -11.47 -11.90
CA GLN A 167 -18.75 -10.05 -12.00
C GLN A 167 -17.95 -9.18 -11.01
N LEU A 168 -17.79 -9.60 -9.76
CA LEU A 168 -16.92 -8.91 -8.80
C LEU A 168 -15.48 -8.80 -9.31
N ASN A 169 -14.93 -9.87 -9.88
CA ASN A 169 -13.58 -9.89 -10.43
C ASN A 169 -13.40 -8.95 -11.64
N THR A 170 -14.46 -8.69 -12.42
CA THR A 170 -14.43 -7.67 -13.49
C THR A 170 -14.61 -6.23 -12.99
N ARG A 171 -15.09 -6.05 -11.75
CA ARG A 171 -15.51 -4.76 -11.20
C ARG A 171 -14.56 -4.19 -10.14
N LEU A 172 -13.87 -5.04 -9.41
CA LEU A 172 -12.93 -4.69 -8.36
C LEU A 172 -11.52 -4.48 -8.91
N ARG A 173 -10.68 -3.78 -8.14
CA ARG A 173 -9.25 -3.65 -8.42
C ARG A 173 -8.53 -5.01 -8.25
N PRO A 174 -7.46 -5.33 -9.01
CA PRO A 174 -6.75 -6.61 -8.88
C PRO A 174 -6.20 -6.90 -7.48
N GLU A 175 -5.90 -5.84 -6.70
CA GLU A 175 -5.36 -5.93 -5.34
C GLU A 175 -6.46 -6.14 -4.29
N ALA A 176 -7.74 -6.05 -4.66
CA ALA A 176 -8.86 -6.22 -3.74
C ALA A 176 -8.97 -7.66 -3.22
N GLN A 177 -9.81 -7.85 -2.20
CA GLN A 177 -10.11 -9.17 -1.62
C GLN A 177 -11.61 -9.41 -1.52
N ILE A 178 -12.01 -10.67 -1.64
CA ILE A 178 -13.38 -11.13 -1.40
C ILE A 178 -13.36 -12.09 -0.21
N VAL A 179 -14.40 -12.05 0.64
CA VAL A 179 -14.53 -12.94 1.79
C VAL A 179 -15.90 -13.61 1.77
N LEU A 180 -15.92 -14.91 1.49
CA LEU A 180 -17.13 -15.72 1.54
C LEU A 180 -17.24 -16.33 2.95
N VAL A 181 -18.22 -15.85 3.72
CA VAL A 181 -18.50 -16.34 5.07
C VAL A 181 -19.47 -17.52 4.99
N GLY A 182 -19.14 -18.62 5.67
CA GLY A 182 -20.00 -19.80 5.76
C GLY A 182 -21.16 -19.60 6.73
N TYR A 183 -22.24 -20.36 6.53
CA TYR A 183 -23.36 -20.41 7.48
C TYR A 183 -23.06 -21.39 8.62
N PRO A 184 -23.31 -21.03 9.89
CA PRO A 184 -23.21 -21.99 10.98
C PRO A 184 -24.28 -23.07 10.88
N LEU A 185 -24.09 -24.18 11.60
CA LEU A 185 -25.07 -25.27 11.61
C LEU A 185 -26.37 -24.86 12.33
N LEU A 186 -27.51 -25.34 11.82
CA LEU A 186 -28.84 -24.90 12.27
C LEU A 186 -29.37 -25.54 13.54
N SER A 187 -28.69 -26.56 14.08
CA SER A 187 -29.12 -27.27 15.28
C SER A 187 -27.93 -27.92 15.96
N THR A 188 -28.02 -28.08 17.28
CA THR A 188 -27.06 -28.87 18.07
C THR A 188 -27.09 -30.34 17.64
N ASN A 189 -26.07 -31.10 18.03
CA ASN A 189 -25.93 -32.53 17.68
C ASN A 189 -26.88 -33.49 18.44
N VAL A 190 -27.94 -32.98 19.07
CA VAL A 190 -28.93 -33.75 19.84
C VAL A 190 -29.90 -34.48 18.89
N GLU A 191 -30.02 -35.80 19.02
CA GLU A 191 -30.93 -36.64 18.22
C GLU A 191 -32.38 -36.11 18.25
N TYR A 192 -32.96 -35.83 17.07
CA TYR A 192 -34.33 -35.32 16.94
C TYR A 192 -35.09 -36.07 15.84
N VAL A 193 -35.71 -37.19 16.22
CA VAL A 193 -36.28 -38.17 15.29
C VAL A 193 -37.76 -37.94 14.99
N TRP A 194 -38.07 -37.76 13.71
CA TRP A 194 -39.43 -37.84 13.17
C TRP A 194 -39.79 -39.25 12.71
N CYS A 195 -41.02 -39.67 13.00
CA CYS A 195 -41.60 -40.93 12.55
C CYS A 195 -42.49 -40.73 11.31
N GLU A 196 -42.43 -41.64 10.33
CA GLU A 196 -43.35 -41.68 9.18
C GLU A 196 -44.81 -41.84 9.63
N LYS A 197 -45.03 -42.65 10.68
CA LYS A 197 -46.34 -42.94 11.28
C LYS A 197 -46.21 -43.02 12.82
N THR A 198 -46.56 -41.93 13.51
CA THR A 198 -46.69 -41.91 14.97
C THR A 198 -48.01 -42.58 15.39
N GLY A 199 -47.93 -43.59 16.26
CA GLY A 199 -49.08 -44.28 16.82
C GLY A 199 -49.73 -43.53 18.00
N TRP A 200 -50.96 -43.91 18.33
CA TRP A 200 -51.79 -43.26 19.37
C TRP A 200 -51.14 -43.15 20.76
N PHE A 201 -50.21 -44.06 21.09
CA PHE A 201 -49.45 -44.08 22.34
C PHE A 201 -48.02 -43.53 22.20
N GLY A 202 -47.75 -42.70 21.18
CA GLY A 202 -46.42 -42.14 20.89
C GLY A 202 -45.43 -43.12 20.25
N GLY A 203 -45.81 -44.39 20.05
CA GLY A 203 -44.96 -45.39 19.42
C GLY A 203 -44.64 -45.09 17.96
N CYS A 204 -43.38 -45.23 17.57
CA CYS A 204 -42.91 -44.98 16.20
C CYS A 204 -43.20 -46.18 15.28
N SER A 205 -43.59 -45.93 14.02
CA SER A 205 -43.75 -46.98 13.01
C SER A 205 -43.51 -46.45 11.58
N GLY A 206 -43.14 -47.36 10.67
CA GLY A 206 -42.65 -46.99 9.34
C GLY A 206 -41.17 -46.58 9.38
N LYS A 207 -40.75 -45.70 8.47
CA LYS A 207 -39.42 -45.08 8.49
C LYS A 207 -39.25 -44.06 9.62
N THR A 208 -38.00 -43.80 9.98
CA THR A 208 -37.58 -42.70 10.86
C THR A 208 -36.65 -41.75 10.10
N TYR A 209 -36.54 -40.51 10.59
CA TYR A 209 -35.54 -39.53 10.12
C TYR A 209 -35.07 -38.69 11.30
N ASP A 210 -33.79 -38.75 11.64
CA ASP A 210 -33.17 -37.80 12.58
C ASP A 210 -32.91 -36.48 11.85
N ALA A 211 -33.72 -35.48 12.16
CA ALA A 211 -33.67 -34.17 11.53
C ALA A 211 -32.43 -33.37 11.95
N ALA A 212 -31.98 -33.48 13.20
CA ALA A 212 -30.78 -32.80 13.67
C ALA A 212 -29.55 -33.31 12.92
N LYS A 213 -29.37 -34.64 12.86
CA LYS A 213 -28.31 -35.23 12.04
C LYS A 213 -28.46 -34.90 10.55
N GLY A 214 -29.66 -35.06 9.98
CA GLY A 214 -29.90 -34.83 8.55
C GLY A 214 -29.55 -33.41 8.10
N VAL A 215 -29.96 -32.40 8.87
CA VAL A 215 -29.64 -30.99 8.60
C VAL A 215 -28.16 -30.68 8.84
N ARG A 216 -27.53 -31.24 9.88
CA ARG A 216 -26.09 -31.06 10.14
C ARG A 216 -25.22 -31.72 9.06
N ASP A 217 -25.54 -32.94 8.62
CA ASP A 217 -24.84 -33.62 7.52
C ASP A 217 -24.92 -32.78 6.22
N PHE A 218 -26.09 -32.23 5.92
CA PHE A 218 -26.31 -31.33 4.78
C PHE A 218 -25.53 -30.01 4.93
N GLY A 219 -25.55 -29.38 6.11
CA GLY A 219 -24.80 -28.14 6.37
C GLY A 219 -23.30 -28.31 6.14
N ASN A 220 -22.70 -29.39 6.65
CA ASN A 220 -21.31 -29.75 6.39
C ASN A 220 -21.03 -29.97 4.89
N LYS A 221 -21.97 -30.57 4.14
CA LYS A 221 -21.87 -30.74 2.68
C LYS A 221 -21.93 -29.40 1.94
N ALA A 222 -22.76 -28.45 2.38
CA ALA A 222 -22.84 -27.10 1.83
C ALA A 222 -21.56 -26.30 2.11
N THR A 223 -21.04 -26.34 3.34
CA THR A 223 -19.73 -25.78 3.72
C THR A 223 -18.61 -26.32 2.83
N LYS A 224 -18.53 -27.65 2.67
CA LYS A 224 -17.52 -28.29 1.82
C LYS A 224 -17.62 -27.83 0.35
N MET A 225 -18.84 -27.66 -0.16
CA MET A 225 -19.10 -27.16 -1.50
C MET A 225 -18.66 -25.69 -1.69
N GLN A 226 -18.90 -24.81 -0.71
CA GLN A 226 -18.37 -23.45 -0.73
C GLN A 226 -16.83 -23.42 -0.66
N GLN A 227 -16.22 -24.26 0.18
CA GLN A 227 -14.76 -24.42 0.24
C GLN A 227 -14.18 -24.86 -1.12
N ASP A 228 -14.73 -25.91 -1.75
CA ASP A 228 -14.26 -26.38 -3.07
C ASP A 228 -14.40 -25.30 -4.15
N LEU A 229 -15.41 -24.44 -4.06
CA LEU A 229 -15.60 -23.32 -5.00
C LEU A 229 -14.49 -22.26 -4.83
N VAL A 230 -14.14 -21.91 -3.59
CA VAL A 230 -13.07 -20.96 -3.28
C VAL A 230 -11.70 -21.55 -3.61
N ASP A 231 -11.47 -22.83 -3.28
CA ASP A 231 -10.25 -23.54 -3.62
C ASP A 231 -10.06 -23.69 -5.12
N GLU A 232 -11.12 -23.94 -5.91
CA GLU A 232 -11.05 -23.95 -7.37
C GLU A 232 -10.75 -22.56 -7.93
N TRP A 233 -11.49 -21.54 -7.49
CA TRP A 233 -11.31 -20.15 -7.93
C TRP A 233 -9.88 -19.64 -7.71
N ASN A 234 -9.33 -19.84 -6.51
CA ASN A 234 -8.04 -19.28 -6.12
C ASN A 234 -6.85 -19.87 -6.90
N LYS A 235 -7.01 -21.01 -7.57
CA LYS A 235 -5.99 -21.62 -8.44
C LYS A 235 -5.73 -20.80 -9.71
N THR A 236 -6.67 -19.97 -10.14
CA THR A 236 -6.51 -19.16 -11.36
C THR A 236 -5.59 -17.94 -11.11
N PRO A 237 -4.53 -17.75 -11.92
CA PRO A 237 -3.71 -16.54 -11.85
C PRO A 237 -4.49 -15.29 -12.26
N GLY A 238 -4.18 -14.14 -11.66
CA GLY A 238 -4.83 -12.86 -11.98
C GLY A 238 -6.27 -12.69 -11.45
N HIS A 239 -6.89 -13.73 -10.88
CA HIS A 239 -8.14 -13.60 -10.15
C HIS A 239 -7.93 -12.91 -8.79
N VAL A 240 -8.84 -11.97 -8.47
CA VAL A 240 -9.08 -11.42 -7.11
C VAL A 240 -9.20 -12.58 -6.13
N LYS A 241 -8.46 -12.53 -5.02
CA LYS A 241 -8.39 -13.65 -4.08
C LYS A 241 -9.58 -13.67 -3.14
N ILE A 242 -10.10 -14.89 -2.92
CA ILE A 242 -11.22 -15.15 -2.01
C ILE A 242 -10.72 -15.85 -0.76
N THR A 243 -11.08 -15.35 0.41
CA THR A 243 -10.93 -16.07 1.68
C THR A 243 -12.26 -16.74 2.01
N TYR A 244 -12.26 -18.05 2.28
CA TYR A 244 -13.42 -18.73 2.86
C TYR A 244 -13.31 -18.71 4.39
N ILE A 245 -14.43 -18.44 5.08
CA ILE A 245 -14.47 -18.40 6.55
C ILE A 245 -15.49 -19.43 7.05
N PRO A 246 -15.06 -20.65 7.45
CA PRO A 246 -15.93 -21.66 8.03
C PRO A 246 -16.39 -21.25 9.42
N THR A 247 -17.70 -21.18 9.64
CA THR A 247 -18.29 -20.76 10.93
C THR A 247 -18.79 -21.94 11.76
N GLU A 248 -18.94 -23.13 11.17
CA GLU A 248 -19.48 -24.33 11.82
C GLU A 248 -18.66 -24.75 13.05
N ALA A 249 -17.33 -24.89 12.90
CA ALA A 249 -16.44 -25.27 14.00
C ALA A 249 -16.32 -24.19 15.10
N LYS A 250 -16.70 -22.95 14.80
CA LYS A 250 -16.75 -21.83 15.75
C LYS A 250 -18.07 -21.82 16.54
N PHE A 251 -19.14 -22.42 16.01
CA PHE A 251 -20.49 -22.41 16.57
C PHE A 251 -20.94 -23.74 17.20
N GLU A 252 -20.10 -24.80 17.21
CA GLU A 252 -20.45 -26.08 17.83
C GLU A 252 -20.81 -25.91 19.32
N GLY A 253 -22.03 -26.29 19.71
CA GLY A 253 -22.60 -26.09 21.05
C GLY A 253 -23.34 -24.76 21.23
N HIS A 254 -23.29 -23.88 20.23
CA HIS A 254 -23.95 -22.57 20.17
C HIS A 254 -25.06 -22.49 19.11
N GLU A 255 -25.46 -23.62 18.52
CA GLU A 255 -26.61 -23.72 17.62
C GLU A 255 -27.95 -23.77 18.39
N PRO A 256 -29.11 -23.60 17.73
CA PRO A 256 -30.44 -23.88 18.30
C PRO A 256 -30.61 -25.30 18.86
N ASP A 257 -31.54 -25.45 19.80
CA ASP A 257 -32.13 -26.76 20.10
C ASP A 257 -33.03 -27.22 18.93
N PRO A 258 -32.85 -28.43 18.35
CA PRO A 258 -33.71 -28.93 17.28
C PRO A 258 -35.17 -29.18 17.71
N ASN A 259 -35.44 -29.31 19.01
CA ASN A 259 -36.79 -29.42 19.54
C ASN A 259 -37.39 -28.03 19.76
N PHE A 260 -38.50 -27.71 19.08
CA PHE A 260 -39.29 -26.48 19.25
C PHE A 260 -39.49 -26.02 20.73
N ASN A 261 -39.68 -26.97 21.65
CA ASN A 261 -39.91 -26.72 23.08
C ASN A 261 -38.64 -26.79 23.93
N GLY A 262 -37.52 -27.25 23.35
CA GLY A 262 -36.20 -27.11 23.91
C GLY A 262 -35.66 -25.69 23.67
N ARG A 263 -34.54 -25.35 24.32
CA ARG A 263 -33.88 -24.05 24.21
C ARG A 263 -32.41 -24.23 24.56
N ASN A 264 -31.49 -23.90 23.67
CA ASN A 264 -30.08 -23.90 24.04
C ASN A 264 -29.75 -22.60 24.81
N PRO A 265 -29.36 -22.66 26.11
CA PRO A 265 -29.01 -21.46 26.88
C PRO A 265 -27.69 -20.81 26.45
N GLN A 266 -26.91 -21.44 25.57
CA GLN A 266 -25.66 -20.91 25.00
C GLN A 266 -25.79 -20.46 23.54
N ARG A 267 -26.98 -20.59 22.92
CA ARG A 267 -27.19 -20.33 21.49
C ARG A 267 -26.70 -18.95 21.03
N TRP A 268 -25.90 -18.90 19.98
CA TRP A 268 -25.52 -17.67 19.27
C TRP A 268 -26.48 -17.34 18.12
N PHE A 269 -27.66 -17.96 18.15
CA PHE A 269 -28.80 -17.72 17.28
C PHE A 269 -29.98 -17.10 18.04
N ASN A 270 -30.90 -16.48 17.32
CA ASN A 270 -32.26 -16.28 17.82
C ASN A 270 -33.06 -17.56 17.51
N GLU A 271 -33.62 -18.22 18.52
CA GLU A 271 -34.54 -19.35 18.30
C GLU A 271 -35.93 -18.84 17.86
N LEU A 272 -36.90 -19.75 17.69
CA LEU A 272 -38.26 -19.37 17.29
C LEU A 272 -38.89 -18.44 18.34
N LEU A 273 -39.51 -17.36 17.87
CA LEU A 273 -40.10 -16.27 18.66
C LEU A 273 -39.10 -15.32 19.36
N GLU A 274 -37.84 -15.28 18.92
CA GLU A 274 -36.77 -14.48 19.55
C GLU A 274 -36.15 -13.43 18.61
N THR A 275 -35.52 -12.40 19.20
CA THR A 275 -34.65 -11.42 18.55
C THR A 275 -33.65 -10.82 19.55
N GLU A 276 -32.57 -10.22 19.08
CA GLU A 276 -31.59 -9.46 19.87
C GLU A 276 -30.95 -10.25 21.03
N GLY A 277 -30.81 -11.57 20.87
CA GLY A 277 -30.11 -12.41 21.85
C GLY A 277 -28.67 -11.96 22.09
N LYS A 278 -28.26 -11.85 23.36
CA LYS A 278 -26.87 -11.56 23.76
C LYS A 278 -26.48 -12.36 25.00
N VAL A 279 -25.22 -12.80 25.07
CA VAL A 279 -24.67 -13.45 26.27
C VAL A 279 -24.62 -12.44 27.42
N ASN A 280 -25.29 -12.77 28.53
CA ASN A 280 -25.13 -12.08 29.81
C ASN A 280 -23.79 -12.51 30.44
N PRO A 281 -22.86 -11.58 30.75
CA PRO A 281 -21.53 -11.91 31.25
C PRO A 281 -21.51 -12.46 32.69
N GLU A 282 -22.56 -12.24 33.49
CA GLU A 282 -22.64 -12.71 34.88
C GLU A 282 -23.02 -14.20 34.97
N ASN A 283 -23.90 -14.65 34.08
CA ASN A 283 -24.47 -16.00 34.12
C ASN A 283 -24.10 -16.88 32.91
N GLY A 284 -23.45 -16.29 31.90
CA GLY A 284 -22.96 -16.95 30.69
C GLY A 284 -24.03 -17.34 29.67
N LYS A 285 -25.32 -17.10 29.93
CA LYS A 285 -26.42 -17.52 29.06
C LYS A 285 -26.86 -16.42 28.12
N VAL A 286 -27.52 -16.82 27.03
CA VAL A 286 -28.12 -15.88 26.08
C VAL A 286 -29.53 -15.50 26.50
N GLU A 287 -29.67 -14.23 26.85
CA GLU A 287 -30.90 -13.50 27.12
C GLU A 287 -31.36 -12.79 25.84
N SER A 288 -32.65 -12.82 25.52
CA SER A 288 -33.19 -12.41 24.22
C SER A 288 -34.58 -11.77 24.36
N SER A 289 -34.89 -10.82 23.48
CA SER A 289 -36.22 -10.22 23.37
C SER A 289 -37.19 -11.14 22.62
N GLY A 290 -38.46 -11.10 22.98
CA GLY A 290 -39.52 -11.80 22.25
C GLY A 290 -39.86 -11.08 20.93
N SER A 291 -40.12 -11.84 19.87
CA SER A 291 -40.47 -11.31 18.53
C SER A 291 -41.48 -12.22 17.83
N SER A 292 -42.46 -11.64 17.13
CA SER A 292 -43.32 -12.37 16.19
C SER A 292 -42.83 -12.32 14.74
N THR A 293 -41.79 -11.52 14.46
CA THR A 293 -41.23 -11.32 13.11
C THR A 293 -40.37 -12.52 12.73
N THR A 294 -40.90 -13.39 11.87
CA THR A 294 -40.25 -14.63 11.41
C THR A 294 -38.88 -14.43 10.79
N LEU A 295 -38.65 -13.27 10.16
CA LEU A 295 -37.37 -12.89 9.55
C LEU A 295 -36.20 -12.78 10.55
N MET A 296 -36.46 -12.81 11.87
CA MET A 296 -35.42 -12.79 12.90
C MET A 296 -34.99 -14.19 13.35
N PHE A 297 -35.84 -15.21 13.15
CA PHE A 297 -35.63 -16.54 13.73
C PHE A 297 -34.56 -17.30 12.94
N TYR A 298 -33.78 -18.15 13.61
CA TYR A 298 -32.73 -18.96 12.99
C TYR A 298 -31.73 -18.10 12.18
N HIS A 299 -31.44 -16.90 12.70
CA HIS A 299 -30.33 -16.03 12.30
C HIS A 299 -29.40 -15.80 13.49
N PRO A 300 -28.12 -15.45 13.27
CA PRO A 300 -27.20 -15.12 14.35
C PRO A 300 -27.75 -14.00 15.22
N ASN A 301 -27.59 -14.11 16.53
CA ASN A 301 -27.97 -13.06 17.47
C ASN A 301 -26.83 -12.04 17.64
N ILE A 302 -26.95 -11.10 18.58
CA ILE A 302 -25.92 -10.06 18.78
C ILE A 302 -24.56 -10.69 19.09
N THR A 303 -24.52 -11.70 19.98
CA THR A 303 -23.27 -12.43 20.23
C THR A 303 -22.84 -13.28 19.04
N GLY A 304 -23.77 -13.87 18.28
CA GLY A 304 -23.43 -14.57 17.03
C GLY A 304 -22.74 -13.68 16.00
N HIS A 305 -23.22 -12.44 15.81
CA HIS A 305 -22.55 -11.47 14.94
C HIS A 305 -21.21 -10.97 15.52
N GLU A 306 -21.10 -10.75 16.83
CA GLU A 306 -19.80 -10.46 17.47
C GLU A 306 -18.79 -11.59 17.27
N GLU A 307 -19.19 -12.87 17.40
CA GLU A 307 -18.30 -14.03 17.29
C GLU A 307 -17.93 -14.39 15.85
N ILE A 308 -18.83 -14.17 14.87
CA ILE A 308 -18.46 -14.19 13.45
C ILE A 308 -17.48 -13.04 13.16
N GLY A 309 -17.77 -11.82 13.63
CA GLY A 309 -16.89 -10.66 13.43
C GLY A 309 -15.48 -10.86 13.99
N LYS A 310 -15.36 -11.47 15.17
CA LYS A 310 -14.07 -11.89 15.76
C LYS A 310 -13.36 -12.94 14.91
N LEU A 311 -14.07 -13.92 14.36
CA LEU A 311 -13.49 -14.92 13.45
C LEU A 311 -13.01 -14.30 12.14
N VAL A 312 -13.79 -13.39 11.55
CA VAL A 312 -13.39 -12.63 10.35
C VAL A 312 -12.12 -11.81 10.63
N HIS A 313 -12.09 -11.05 11.73
CA HIS A 313 -10.92 -10.26 12.12
C HIS A 313 -9.69 -11.14 12.41
N ALA A 314 -9.85 -12.29 13.08
CA ALA A 314 -8.77 -13.23 13.34
C ALA A 314 -8.21 -13.92 12.09
N THR A 315 -9.00 -14.01 11.01
CA THR A 315 -8.63 -14.66 9.74
C THR A 315 -8.06 -13.68 8.71
N VAL A 316 -8.62 -12.48 8.62
CA VAL A 316 -8.27 -11.46 7.61
C VAL A 316 -7.31 -10.39 8.16
N GLY A 317 -7.38 -10.08 9.46
CA GLY A 317 -6.61 -9.00 10.08
C GLY A 317 -6.89 -7.64 9.44
N VAL A 318 -5.85 -6.82 9.29
CA VAL A 318 -5.87 -5.69 8.35
C VAL A 318 -5.66 -6.28 6.94
N PRO A 319 -6.59 -6.09 5.99
CA PRO A 319 -6.52 -6.76 4.70
C PRO A 319 -5.33 -6.25 3.88
N ALA A 320 -4.69 -7.11 3.09
CA ALA A 320 -3.55 -6.72 2.27
C ALA A 320 -3.93 -5.75 1.12
N SER A 321 -5.23 -5.56 0.88
CA SER A 321 -5.79 -4.55 -0.03
C SER A 321 -5.91 -3.14 0.58
N ALA A 322 -5.67 -2.99 1.89
CA ALA A 322 -5.72 -1.71 2.58
C ALA A 322 -4.69 -0.73 2.01
N ARG A 323 -5.16 0.47 1.62
CA ARG A 323 -4.35 1.49 0.96
C ARG A 323 -3.67 2.40 1.98
N THR A 324 -2.51 2.96 1.63
CA THR A 324 -1.86 4.07 2.34
C THR A 324 -2.38 5.46 1.92
N ALA A 325 -3.29 5.51 0.94
CA ALA A 325 -3.91 6.72 0.44
C ALA A 325 -5.42 6.52 0.19
N GLN A 326 -6.18 7.62 0.23
CA GLN A 326 -7.63 7.61 0.05
C GLN A 326 -8.06 7.35 -1.40
N SER A 327 -9.35 7.04 -1.61
CA SER A 327 -9.90 6.93 -2.96
C SER A 327 -10.45 8.24 -3.50
N PHE A 328 -10.12 8.49 -4.77
CA PHE A 328 -10.64 9.56 -5.63
C PHE A 328 -11.22 9.00 -6.94
N LEU A 329 -11.45 7.67 -7.02
CA LEU A 329 -12.03 6.98 -8.18
C LEU A 329 -13.56 7.17 -8.31
N ARG A 330 -14.20 7.76 -7.31
CA ARG A 330 -15.62 8.12 -7.30
C ARG A 330 -15.76 9.65 -7.28
N PRO A 331 -16.86 10.20 -7.80
CA PRO A 331 -17.25 11.58 -7.53
C PRO A 331 -17.29 11.86 -6.02
N ILE A 332 -17.06 13.10 -5.62
CA ILE A 332 -17.04 13.48 -4.19
C ILE A 332 -18.13 14.51 -3.93
N ASP A 333 -18.89 14.27 -2.87
CA ASP A 333 -19.77 15.25 -2.27
C ASP A 333 -19.22 15.56 -0.87
N LEU A 334 -18.90 16.82 -0.58
CA LEU A 334 -18.32 17.22 0.72
C LEU A 334 -19.15 18.35 1.37
N THR A 335 -19.68 18.09 2.57
CA THR A 335 -20.40 19.07 3.39
C THR A 335 -19.52 19.58 4.52
N PHE A 336 -19.28 20.88 4.59
CA PHE A 336 -18.69 21.53 5.77
C PHE A 336 -19.80 21.89 6.77
N VAL A 337 -19.64 21.47 8.02
CA VAL A 337 -20.57 21.75 9.14
C VAL A 337 -19.85 22.61 10.17
N VAL A 338 -20.07 23.92 10.15
CA VAL A 338 -19.25 24.89 10.89
C VAL A 338 -19.99 25.49 12.08
N GLU A 339 -19.34 25.52 13.23
CA GLU A 339 -19.90 26.14 14.44
C GLU A 339 -19.90 27.68 14.34
N SER A 340 -21.05 28.27 14.61
CA SER A 340 -21.33 29.70 14.56
C SER A 340 -21.50 30.27 15.96
N SER A 341 -20.40 30.52 16.67
CA SER A 341 -20.44 30.95 18.07
C SER A 341 -19.39 32.03 18.41
N LYS A 342 -19.46 32.52 19.64
CA LYS A 342 -18.43 33.40 20.25
C LYS A 342 -17.09 32.67 20.44
N LEU A 343 -17.07 31.34 20.51
CA LEU A 343 -15.85 30.52 20.61
C LEU A 343 -15.15 30.38 19.25
N THR A 344 -15.92 30.29 18.16
CA THR A 344 -15.34 30.24 16.81
C THR A 344 -14.94 31.59 16.26
N GLN A 345 -15.54 32.70 16.72
CA GLN A 345 -15.25 34.05 16.20
C GLN A 345 -13.75 34.42 16.21
N PRO A 346 -12.93 34.15 17.27
CA PRO A 346 -11.48 34.40 17.23
C PRO A 346 -10.72 33.43 16.32
N LYS A 347 -11.21 32.20 16.16
CA LYS A 347 -10.61 31.13 15.34
C LYS A 347 -11.05 31.20 13.86
N LEU A 348 -12.03 32.06 13.52
CA LEU A 348 -12.72 32.11 12.22
C LEU A 348 -11.79 32.32 11.02
N ALA A 349 -10.72 33.10 11.17
CA ALA A 349 -9.75 33.31 10.09
C ALA A 349 -9.02 32.00 9.69
N GLU A 350 -8.63 31.19 10.68
CA GLU A 350 -8.01 29.88 10.44
C GLU A 350 -9.05 28.86 9.95
N ILE A 351 -10.27 28.88 10.50
CA ILE A 351 -11.39 28.06 10.00
C ILE A 351 -11.64 28.33 8.50
N LYS A 352 -11.67 29.60 8.06
CA LYS A 352 -11.80 29.98 6.64
C LYS A 352 -10.57 29.63 5.80
N LYS A 353 -9.37 29.57 6.38
CA LYS A 353 -8.17 29.06 5.70
C LYS A 353 -8.28 27.54 5.49
N GLN A 354 -8.67 26.79 6.51
CA GLN A 354 -8.71 25.33 6.48
C GLN A 354 -9.84 24.77 5.61
N ILE A 355 -11.05 25.34 5.67
CA ILE A 355 -12.14 24.96 4.74
C ILE A 355 -11.72 25.20 3.28
N ARG A 356 -11.08 26.35 3.01
CA ARG A 356 -10.56 26.69 1.67
C ARG A 356 -9.45 25.74 1.22
N ARG A 357 -8.56 25.31 2.13
CA ARG A 357 -7.52 24.30 1.85
C ARG A 357 -8.17 22.96 1.47
N ILE A 358 -8.99 22.40 2.36
CA ILE A 358 -9.67 21.11 2.17
C ILE A 358 -10.53 21.09 0.90
N ALA A 359 -11.27 22.16 0.62
CA ALA A 359 -12.11 22.25 -0.59
C ALA A 359 -11.26 22.24 -1.87
N LYS A 360 -10.16 22.99 -1.91
CA LYS A 360 -9.21 23.00 -3.04
C LYS A 360 -8.54 21.63 -3.22
N GLU A 361 -8.06 21.02 -2.14
CA GLU A 361 -7.41 19.71 -2.15
C GLU A 361 -8.37 18.62 -2.63
N THR A 362 -9.61 18.60 -2.12
CA THR A 362 -10.68 17.69 -2.57
C THR A 362 -10.95 17.84 -4.06
N TYR A 363 -11.05 19.08 -4.55
CA TYR A 363 -11.28 19.37 -5.95
C TYR A 363 -10.10 18.94 -6.84
N ALA A 364 -8.86 19.24 -6.42
CA ALA A 364 -7.64 18.83 -7.10
C ALA A 364 -7.49 17.30 -7.15
N ALA A 365 -7.75 16.59 -6.04
CA ALA A 365 -7.69 15.13 -5.99
C ALA A 365 -8.70 14.47 -6.94
N SER A 366 -9.92 15.02 -7.01
CA SER A 366 -10.95 14.56 -7.96
C SER A 366 -10.59 14.81 -9.44
N ALA A 367 -9.55 15.61 -9.73
CA ALA A 367 -9.07 15.84 -11.09
C ALA A 367 -8.36 14.63 -11.70
N ASN A 368 -7.85 13.69 -10.88
CA ASN A 368 -7.33 12.39 -11.31
C ASN A 368 -8.46 11.41 -11.66
N GLY A 369 -9.46 11.91 -12.39
CA GLY A 369 -10.71 11.24 -12.73
C GLY A 369 -11.59 12.15 -13.58
N GLN A 370 -12.31 13.08 -12.95
CA GLN A 370 -13.37 13.86 -13.62
C GLN A 370 -13.52 15.34 -13.18
N LYS A 371 -12.75 15.81 -12.18
CA LYS A 371 -12.99 17.08 -11.43
C LYS A 371 -14.38 17.14 -10.78
N ASP A 372 -14.95 15.99 -10.45
CA ASP A 372 -16.34 15.83 -10.08
C ASP A 372 -16.58 15.88 -8.56
N ALA A 373 -15.92 16.85 -7.91
CA ALA A 373 -16.13 17.20 -6.52
C ALA A 373 -17.05 18.43 -6.40
N ARG A 374 -18.10 18.31 -5.57
CA ARG A 374 -19.05 19.39 -5.27
C ARG A 374 -19.23 19.54 -3.76
N PHE A 375 -19.59 20.74 -3.34
CA PHE A 375 -19.43 21.19 -1.96
C PHE A 375 -20.70 21.84 -1.43
N SER A 376 -20.96 21.65 -0.14
CA SER A 376 -21.96 22.45 0.59
C SER A 376 -21.38 22.97 1.91
N LEU A 377 -21.91 24.11 2.38
CA LEU A 377 -21.55 24.74 3.65
C LEU A 377 -22.81 24.99 4.46
N VAL A 378 -22.85 24.45 5.67
CA VAL A 378 -23.92 24.67 6.66
C VAL A 378 -23.34 25.10 8.01
N SER A 379 -24.08 25.89 8.78
CA SER A 379 -23.69 26.24 10.15
C SER A 379 -24.63 25.73 11.24
N TYR A 380 -24.07 25.51 12.43
CA TYR A 380 -24.79 25.16 13.66
C TYR A 380 -24.42 26.11 14.81
N VAL A 381 -25.22 26.13 15.87
CA VAL A 381 -24.95 26.88 17.11
C VAL A 381 -24.84 25.94 18.30
N VAL A 382 -23.95 26.27 19.23
CA VAL A 382 -23.95 25.72 20.59
C VAL A 382 -24.97 26.51 21.40
N ALA A 383 -25.78 25.83 22.21
CA ALA A 383 -26.72 26.49 23.11
C ALA A 383 -25.95 27.11 24.28
N GLU A 384 -26.02 28.44 24.46
CA GLU A 384 -25.39 29.06 25.64
C GLU A 384 -26.04 28.50 26.91
N PRO A 385 -25.24 27.99 27.88
CA PRO A 385 -25.79 27.52 29.14
C PRO A 385 -26.48 28.67 29.86
N ALA A 386 -27.73 28.45 30.28
CA ALA A 386 -28.53 29.49 30.92
C ALA A 386 -27.78 30.10 32.11
N ALA A 387 -27.52 31.42 32.02
CA ALA A 387 -26.67 32.11 32.99
C ALA A 387 -27.16 31.87 34.42
N PRO A 388 -26.28 31.47 35.36
CA PRO A 388 -26.69 31.20 36.74
C PRO A 388 -27.30 32.47 37.33
N VAL A 389 -28.52 32.35 37.87
CA VAL A 389 -29.26 33.48 38.44
C VAL A 389 -28.59 33.91 39.74
N VAL A 390 -27.62 34.83 39.63
CA VAL A 390 -27.00 35.51 40.76
C VAL A 390 -28.06 36.41 41.40
N PRO A 391 -28.42 36.23 42.69
CA PRO A 391 -29.30 37.16 43.38
C PRO A 391 -28.59 38.49 43.58
N GLU A 392 -29.16 39.60 43.13
CA GLU A 392 -28.60 40.92 43.39
C GLU A 392 -28.58 41.23 44.90
N SER A 393 -27.38 41.39 45.46
CA SER A 393 -27.18 41.84 46.84
C SER A 393 -27.31 43.36 46.91
N SER A 394 -28.50 43.85 47.26
CA SER A 394 -28.77 45.28 47.41
C SER A 394 -28.44 45.80 48.82
N GLU A 395 -27.21 46.28 49.00
CA GLU A 395 -26.83 47.14 50.14
C GLU A 395 -26.87 48.62 49.75
N ASP A 396 -28.05 49.24 49.89
CA ASP A 396 -28.16 50.61 50.44
C ASP A 396 -29.63 50.95 50.80
N GLY A 397 -29.83 51.72 51.86
CA GLY A 397 -31.14 52.22 52.30
C GLY A 397 -31.03 53.68 52.78
N PRO A 398 -31.96 54.19 53.63
CA PRO A 398 -33.25 53.62 54.06
C PRO A 398 -34.43 54.63 54.02
N ALA A 399 -35.68 54.14 54.12
CA ALA A 399 -36.79 54.87 54.78
C ALA A 399 -38.01 53.96 55.08
N ALA A 400 -38.71 54.26 56.17
CA ALA A 400 -39.85 53.53 56.76
C ALA A 400 -41.00 53.09 55.82
N GLY A 401 -41.76 52.02 56.15
CA GLY A 401 -41.64 51.11 57.30
C GLY A 401 -42.95 50.37 57.67
N ASN A 402 -42.97 49.80 58.88
CA ASN A 402 -44.08 49.13 59.58
C ASN A 402 -44.59 47.76 59.05
N THR A 403 -44.39 46.73 59.90
CA THR A 403 -45.32 45.64 60.30
C THR A 403 -45.94 44.72 59.21
N GLU A 404 -46.04 43.40 59.39
CA GLU A 404 -46.13 42.65 60.66
C GLU A 404 -45.60 41.19 60.62
N ASN A 405 -45.50 40.64 61.83
CA ASN A 405 -44.85 39.45 62.37
C ASN A 405 -45.55 38.09 61.98
N PRO A 406 -45.15 36.88 62.47
CA PRO A 406 -44.15 36.00 61.85
C PRO A 406 -44.56 34.49 61.78
N GLY A 407 -43.62 33.61 61.36
CA GLY A 407 -43.66 32.15 61.56
C GLY A 407 -43.93 31.36 60.26
N ALA A 408 -43.13 30.41 59.76
CA ALA A 408 -42.19 29.41 60.32
C ALA A 408 -42.85 28.14 60.90
N THR A 409 -42.88 27.06 60.10
CA THR A 409 -42.57 25.65 60.49
C THR A 409 -42.54 24.72 59.25
N THR A 410 -42.18 23.45 59.42
CA THR A 410 -41.71 22.52 58.37
C THR A 410 -42.47 21.18 58.29
N ALA A 411 -42.55 20.60 57.09
CA ALA A 411 -42.86 19.18 56.80
C ALA A 411 -44.33 18.74 57.13
N PRO A 412 -44.79 17.48 56.86
CA PRO A 412 -44.09 16.31 56.29
C PRO A 412 -44.87 15.52 55.18
N GLU A 413 -44.57 14.22 55.06
CA GLU A 413 -45.02 13.17 54.14
C GLU A 413 -46.54 12.87 54.09
N THR A 414 -47.00 12.08 53.10
CA THR A 414 -47.67 10.74 53.30
C THR A 414 -48.01 10.02 51.97
N THR A 415 -48.53 8.78 52.02
CA THR A 415 -48.57 7.78 50.91
C THR A 415 -49.97 7.15 50.64
N ASP A 416 -50.13 6.52 49.46
CA ASP A 416 -51.14 5.48 49.08
C ASP A 416 -52.65 5.86 49.06
N PRO A 417 -53.59 5.05 48.48
CA PRO A 417 -53.58 4.09 47.34
C PRO A 417 -54.64 4.54 46.27
N PRO A 418 -55.38 3.72 45.43
CA PRO A 418 -55.31 2.30 45.03
C PRO A 418 -55.34 2.11 43.47
N ALA A 419 -56.30 1.36 42.89
CA ALA A 419 -56.37 0.97 41.46
C ALA A 419 -57.81 0.67 40.94
N THR A 420 -57.92 0.28 39.65
CA THR A 420 -59.07 -0.30 38.87
C THR A 420 -59.81 0.60 37.84
N THR A 421 -60.39 -0.04 36.80
CA THR A 421 -60.90 0.51 35.51
C THR A 421 -62.44 0.57 35.42
N PRO A 422 -63.03 1.27 34.40
CA PRO A 422 -63.61 0.55 33.24
C PRO A 422 -63.62 1.32 31.88
N GLU A 423 -64.30 0.77 30.86
CA GLU A 423 -64.26 1.12 29.42
C GLU A 423 -65.42 2.03 28.90
N THR A 424 -65.30 2.53 27.65
CA THR A 424 -66.38 2.70 26.62
C THR A 424 -65.81 3.30 25.31
N GLY A 425 -66.26 3.01 24.07
CA GLY A 425 -67.14 1.92 23.59
C GLY A 425 -67.68 2.08 22.13
N ALA A 426 -67.30 1.16 21.21
CA ALA A 426 -67.89 0.88 19.86
C ALA A 426 -67.85 2.01 18.78
N THR A 427 -68.09 1.83 17.46
CA THR A 427 -68.72 0.81 16.56
C THR A 427 -68.11 0.87 15.13
N THR A 428 -68.15 -0.07 14.15
CA THR A 428 -68.37 -1.54 13.99
C THR A 428 -68.11 -1.98 12.52
N ALA A 429 -67.54 -3.17 12.30
CA ALA A 429 -67.72 -4.14 11.18
C ALA A 429 -67.65 -3.75 9.66
N SER A 430 -66.82 -4.49 8.89
CA SER A 430 -67.19 -5.09 7.59
C SER A 430 -66.14 -6.11 7.09
N THR A 431 -66.53 -6.95 6.13
CA THR A 431 -65.74 -7.96 5.40
C THR A 431 -66.03 -7.87 3.87
N GLU A 432 -65.41 -8.61 2.93
CA GLU A 432 -64.57 -9.81 3.06
C GLU A 432 -63.39 -9.85 2.06
N ALA A 433 -63.13 -10.99 1.41
CA ALA A 433 -61.84 -11.35 0.80
C ALA A 433 -61.92 -11.87 -0.66
N THR A 434 -60.73 -12.08 -1.25
CA THR A 434 -60.33 -13.11 -2.25
C THR A 434 -60.26 -12.78 -3.77
N THR A 435 -59.23 -13.39 -4.41
CA THR A 435 -59.03 -13.78 -5.83
C THR A 435 -58.29 -12.87 -6.85
N THR A 436 -57.39 -13.53 -7.59
CA THR A 436 -56.60 -13.20 -8.79
C THR A 436 -56.86 -14.30 -9.86
N PRO A 437 -56.26 -14.36 -11.09
CA PRO A 437 -55.51 -13.37 -11.91
C PRO A 437 -55.95 -13.28 -13.42
N ALA A 438 -55.35 -12.34 -14.20
CA ALA A 438 -54.98 -12.38 -15.65
C ALA A 438 -56.05 -12.69 -16.76
N PRO A 439 -55.97 -12.17 -18.01
CA PRO A 439 -54.94 -12.55 -19.01
C PRO A 439 -54.54 -11.42 -20.03
N VAL A 440 -54.23 -11.76 -21.30
CA VAL A 440 -53.35 -11.03 -22.26
C VAL A 440 -54.03 -10.79 -23.64
N ALA A 441 -53.61 -9.75 -24.40
CA ALA A 441 -53.24 -9.79 -25.86
C ALA A 441 -53.80 -8.74 -26.88
N THR A 442 -52.88 -8.26 -27.75
CA THR A 442 -52.97 -7.93 -29.22
C THR A 442 -53.65 -6.67 -29.83
N GLY A 443 -52.93 -6.03 -30.77
CA GLY A 443 -53.44 -5.17 -31.88
C GLY A 443 -52.70 -3.80 -32.06
N THR A 444 -51.60 -3.64 -32.83
CA THR A 444 -51.48 -3.38 -34.32
C THR A 444 -52.21 -2.11 -34.82
N GLU A 445 -51.66 -1.11 -35.55
CA GLU A 445 -50.50 -0.93 -36.49
C GLU A 445 -50.11 0.59 -36.58
N ARG A 446 -49.11 1.14 -37.33
CA ARG A 446 -47.74 0.80 -37.85
C ARG A 446 -47.23 2.03 -38.68
N VAL A 447 -45.91 2.15 -38.99
CA VAL A 447 -45.24 3.12 -39.95
C VAL A 447 -45.04 4.56 -39.38
N ALA A 448 -43.94 5.32 -39.55
CA ALA A 448 -42.62 5.23 -40.25
C ALA A 448 -41.51 5.87 -39.34
N GLU A 449 -40.20 5.55 -39.43
CA GLU A 449 -39.15 6.11 -40.34
C GLU A 449 -39.07 7.66 -40.38
N THR A 450 -37.93 8.37 -40.29
CA THR A 450 -36.49 7.96 -40.31
C THR A 450 -35.53 9.04 -39.72
N SER A 451 -34.28 8.64 -39.47
CA SER A 451 -33.01 9.44 -39.52
C SER A 451 -32.79 10.69 -38.65
N ALA A 452 -31.70 10.67 -37.87
CA ALA A 452 -30.92 11.86 -37.51
C ALA A 452 -29.96 12.25 -38.66
N PRO A 453 -29.39 13.47 -38.64
CA PRO A 453 -27.94 13.55 -38.38
C PRO A 453 -27.49 14.79 -37.56
N ALA A 454 -26.22 14.79 -37.16
CA ALA A 454 -25.43 15.94 -36.68
C ALA A 454 -24.27 16.21 -37.69
N PRO A 455 -23.30 17.11 -37.44
CA PRO A 455 -23.26 18.32 -36.59
C PRO A 455 -22.95 19.58 -37.43
N ALA A 456 -22.67 20.74 -36.80
CA ALA A 456 -22.05 21.91 -37.44
C ALA A 456 -21.12 22.66 -36.45
N GLU A 457 -20.11 23.36 -36.97
CA GLU A 457 -18.93 23.83 -36.22
C GLU A 457 -18.63 25.32 -36.49
N ALA A 458 -17.92 25.98 -35.55
CA ALA A 458 -17.39 27.36 -35.60
C ALA A 458 -18.44 28.50 -35.68
N THR A 459 -18.27 29.67 -35.05
CA THR A 459 -17.07 30.52 -34.97
C THR A 459 -17.08 31.42 -33.72
N ALA A 460 -15.91 32.00 -33.38
CA ALA A 460 -15.77 33.05 -32.36
C ALA A 460 -15.57 34.44 -33.00
N PRO A 461 -15.98 35.52 -32.31
CA PRO A 461 -15.41 36.86 -32.47
C PRO A 461 -14.71 37.36 -31.19
N SER A 462 -13.86 38.38 -31.33
CA SER A 462 -12.93 38.86 -30.31
C SER A 462 -13.34 40.16 -29.61
N THR A 463 -13.08 40.23 -28.31
CA THR A 463 -12.65 41.41 -27.52
C THR A 463 -13.13 42.82 -27.90
N SER A 464 -13.84 43.47 -26.98
CA SER A 464 -13.79 44.93 -26.79
C SER A 464 -13.99 45.27 -25.30
N GLU A 465 -13.06 46.00 -24.69
CA GLU A 465 -13.10 46.38 -23.27
C GLU A 465 -13.80 47.73 -23.01
N THR A 466 -13.92 48.06 -21.71
CA THR A 466 -14.21 49.38 -21.12
C THR A 466 -15.71 49.77 -21.00
N PRO A 467 -16.09 50.62 -20.01
CA PRO A 467 -16.13 50.19 -18.60
C PRO A 467 -17.36 50.72 -17.84
N GLU A 468 -18.17 49.86 -17.19
CA GLU A 468 -19.30 50.33 -16.38
C GLU A 468 -19.19 50.14 -14.87
N ALA A 469 -19.69 51.20 -14.22
CA ALA A 469 -19.85 51.51 -12.81
C ALA A 469 -20.09 50.34 -11.83
N GLY A 470 -19.55 50.53 -10.63
CA GLY A 470 -19.55 49.59 -9.53
C GLY A 470 -20.87 48.86 -9.28
N ALA A 471 -20.74 47.53 -9.16
CA ALA A 471 -21.78 46.67 -8.61
C ALA A 471 -22.19 47.17 -7.21
N PRO A 472 -23.49 47.10 -6.85
CA PRO A 472 -23.93 47.40 -5.50
C PRO A 472 -23.30 46.42 -4.51
N ALA A 473 -23.08 46.86 -3.26
CA ALA A 473 -22.69 45.96 -2.19
C ALA A 473 -23.72 44.83 -2.06
N ALA A 474 -23.25 43.59 -1.97
CA ALA A 474 -24.11 42.44 -1.71
C ALA A 474 -24.84 42.63 -0.37
N PRO A 475 -26.10 42.18 -0.23
CA PRO A 475 -26.84 42.31 1.02
C PRO A 475 -26.15 41.51 2.13
N GLU A 476 -25.89 42.17 3.25
CA GLU A 476 -25.34 41.54 4.46
C GLU A 476 -26.31 40.46 4.99
N GLY A 477 -25.78 39.31 5.44
CA GLY A 477 -26.54 38.34 6.24
C GLY A 477 -27.34 37.26 5.48
N ALA A 478 -26.86 36.78 4.33
CA ALA A 478 -27.36 35.51 3.79
C ALA A 478 -26.89 34.33 4.69
N PRO A 479 -27.77 33.49 5.25
CA PRO A 479 -27.38 32.45 6.19
C PRO A 479 -26.62 31.30 5.51
N ALA A 480 -25.67 30.71 6.24
CA ALA A 480 -24.86 29.59 5.75
C ALA A 480 -25.68 28.29 5.66
N LYS A 481 -26.37 28.13 4.52
CA LYS A 481 -26.87 26.85 4.01
C LYS A 481 -26.84 26.89 2.48
N SER A 482 -25.72 26.51 1.89
CA SER A 482 -25.67 26.27 0.44
C SER A 482 -26.21 24.86 0.14
N ALA A 483 -26.91 24.70 -0.98
CA ALA A 483 -27.05 23.41 -1.64
C ALA A 483 -25.67 22.94 -2.16
N PHE A 484 -25.56 21.72 -2.68
CA PHE A 484 -24.31 21.29 -3.32
C PHE A 484 -24.01 22.07 -4.60
N GLY A 485 -22.91 22.82 -4.58
CA GLY A 485 -22.41 23.65 -5.68
C GLY A 485 -20.93 23.44 -5.97
N THR A 486 -20.38 24.32 -6.81
CA THR A 486 -18.97 24.33 -7.24
C THR A 486 -18.00 24.79 -6.15
N LEU A 487 -16.70 24.61 -6.40
CA LEU A 487 -15.63 25.15 -5.57
C LEU A 487 -15.71 26.68 -5.40
N GLU A 488 -16.11 27.41 -6.44
CA GLU A 488 -16.22 28.88 -6.40
C GLU A 488 -17.42 29.33 -5.57
N GLU A 489 -18.56 28.62 -5.67
CA GLU A 489 -19.75 28.89 -4.87
C GLU A 489 -19.52 28.63 -3.37
N VAL A 490 -18.85 27.53 -3.00
CA VAL A 490 -18.56 27.26 -1.58
C VAL A 490 -17.50 28.22 -1.01
N ILE A 491 -16.51 28.64 -1.81
CA ILE A 491 -15.55 29.68 -1.38
C ILE A 491 -16.28 31.02 -1.19
N THR A 492 -17.22 31.36 -2.07
CA THR A 492 -18.04 32.57 -1.93
C THR A 492 -18.94 32.51 -0.69
N ALA A 493 -19.57 31.37 -0.41
CA ALA A 493 -20.34 31.15 0.81
C ALA A 493 -19.46 31.23 2.08
N LEU A 494 -18.22 30.73 2.00
CA LEU A 494 -17.24 30.77 3.08
C LEU A 494 -16.72 32.19 3.36
N ASP A 495 -16.47 33.00 2.33
CA ASP A 495 -16.07 34.39 2.53
C ASP A 495 -17.21 35.21 3.15
N ASN A 496 -18.45 34.94 2.77
CA ASN A 496 -19.65 35.53 3.38
C ASN A 496 -20.03 34.93 4.75
N LEU A 497 -19.37 33.86 5.23
CA LEU A 497 -19.67 33.24 6.53
C LEU A 497 -19.38 34.20 7.69
N ASP A 498 -20.43 34.61 8.40
CA ASP A 498 -20.38 35.40 9.63
C ASP A 498 -20.92 34.56 10.80
N THR A 499 -20.09 34.35 11.83
CA THR A 499 -20.46 33.54 13.00
C THR A 499 -21.18 34.34 14.09
N THR A 500 -21.38 35.65 13.90
CA THR A 500 -22.10 36.51 14.86
C THR A 500 -23.62 36.50 14.67
N ASN A 501 -24.10 36.27 13.44
CA ASN A 501 -25.53 36.22 13.11
C ASN A 501 -26.12 34.81 13.22
N ALA A 502 -26.22 34.31 14.46
CA ALA A 502 -26.73 32.98 14.83
C ALA A 502 -28.22 32.68 14.49
N THR A 503 -28.93 33.57 13.78
CA THR A 503 -30.40 33.60 13.69
C THR A 503 -31.06 32.50 12.84
N ASN A 504 -30.28 31.69 12.13
CA ASN A 504 -30.79 30.66 11.21
C ASN A 504 -30.10 29.29 11.36
N ALA A 505 -29.25 29.12 12.37
CA ALA A 505 -28.49 27.90 12.61
C ALA A 505 -29.25 26.90 13.50
N GLY A 506 -29.10 25.60 13.25
CA GLY A 506 -29.65 24.55 14.11
C GLY A 506 -28.69 24.17 15.24
N ASP A 507 -29.12 23.30 16.15
CA ASP A 507 -28.19 22.67 17.10
C ASP A 507 -27.23 21.70 16.38
N PHE A 508 -26.15 21.32 17.05
CA PHE A 508 -25.13 20.41 16.55
C PHE A 508 -25.70 19.10 15.98
N PHE A 509 -26.52 18.38 16.74
CA PHE A 509 -27.00 17.06 16.36
C PHE A 509 -28.06 17.12 15.26
N THR A 510 -28.98 18.09 15.30
CA THR A 510 -29.94 18.31 14.20
C THR A 510 -29.22 18.64 12.90
N THR A 511 -28.22 19.53 12.95
CA THR A 511 -27.46 19.95 11.76
C THR A 511 -26.62 18.81 11.19
N LEU A 512 -25.93 18.04 12.05
CA LEU A 512 -25.12 16.90 11.63
C LEU A 512 -25.98 15.72 11.13
N THR A 513 -27.16 15.49 11.73
CA THR A 513 -28.15 14.51 11.24
C THR A 513 -28.65 14.88 9.85
N ALA A 514 -28.93 16.17 9.60
CA ALA A 514 -29.38 16.68 8.30
C ALA A 514 -28.27 16.62 7.23
N ALA A 515 -27.02 16.91 7.60
CA ALA A 515 -25.86 16.77 6.70
C ALA A 515 -25.62 15.30 6.34
N ALA A 516 -25.45 14.42 7.33
CA ALA A 516 -25.21 12.99 7.13
C ALA A 516 -26.32 12.31 6.31
N GLY A 517 -27.58 12.69 6.55
CA GLY A 517 -28.78 12.16 5.88
C GLY A 517 -29.27 12.95 4.67
N SER A 518 -28.45 13.80 4.05
CA SER A 518 -28.89 14.68 2.96
C SER A 518 -29.51 13.91 1.77
N THR A 519 -30.67 14.36 1.30
CA THR A 519 -31.30 13.82 0.08
C THR A 519 -30.64 14.31 -1.21
N GLU A 520 -29.72 15.28 -1.13
CA GLU A 520 -28.97 15.77 -2.28
C GLU A 520 -27.76 14.89 -2.63
N TRP A 521 -27.31 14.00 -1.73
CA TRP A 521 -26.15 13.11 -1.94
C TRP A 521 -26.31 12.29 -3.24
N ARG A 522 -25.25 12.24 -4.05
CA ARG A 522 -25.18 11.34 -5.21
C ARG A 522 -25.05 9.88 -4.74
N PRO A 523 -25.85 8.92 -5.28
CA PRO A 523 -25.77 7.52 -4.87
C PRO A 523 -24.35 6.95 -4.94
N GLU A 524 -23.66 7.20 -6.06
CA GLU A 524 -22.32 6.72 -6.41
C GLU A 524 -21.17 7.49 -5.75
N ALA A 525 -21.40 8.71 -5.25
CA ALA A 525 -20.33 9.53 -4.70
C ALA A 525 -19.80 9.01 -3.36
N ARG A 526 -18.52 9.29 -3.06
CA ARG A 526 -18.01 9.30 -1.67
C ARG A 526 -18.57 10.55 -0.99
N LYS A 527 -19.27 10.33 0.13
CA LYS A 527 -20.03 11.36 0.86
C LYS A 527 -19.25 11.70 2.11
N ILE A 528 -18.76 12.92 2.23
CA ILE A 528 -17.86 13.34 3.32
C ILE A 528 -18.53 14.50 4.06
N VAL A 529 -18.56 14.43 5.39
CA VAL A 529 -18.97 15.55 6.24
C VAL A 529 -17.78 15.97 7.09
N VAL A 530 -17.35 17.22 6.98
CA VAL A 530 -16.28 17.80 7.78
C VAL A 530 -16.89 18.78 8.77
N THR A 531 -17.09 18.34 10.01
CA THR A 531 -17.48 19.19 11.13
C THR A 531 -16.27 20.00 11.59
N ILE A 532 -16.46 21.30 11.80
CA ILE A 532 -15.44 22.20 12.38
C ILE A 532 -16.08 22.99 13.51
N GLY A 533 -15.63 22.77 14.74
CA GLY A 533 -16.21 23.38 15.93
C GLY A 533 -15.84 22.67 17.23
N ASP A 534 -16.07 23.36 18.34
CA ASP A 534 -16.08 22.81 19.68
C ASP A 534 -17.37 21.99 19.84
N ALA A 535 -17.27 20.69 19.55
CA ALA A 535 -18.43 19.80 19.36
C ALA A 535 -19.03 19.29 20.68
N GLU A 536 -18.96 20.06 21.76
CA GLU A 536 -19.50 19.69 23.07
C GLU A 536 -21.05 19.70 23.11
N PRO A 537 -21.69 18.59 23.47
CA PRO A 537 -23.13 18.54 23.65
C PRO A 537 -23.53 19.02 25.06
N THR A 538 -24.36 20.05 25.14
CA THR A 538 -24.91 20.59 26.41
C THR A 538 -26.04 19.73 27.01
N ALA A 539 -26.02 18.42 26.80
CA ALA A 539 -27.10 17.48 27.13
C ALA A 539 -26.58 16.30 27.99
N ASP A 540 -27.49 15.56 28.62
CA ASP A 540 -27.13 14.37 29.39
C ASP A 540 -26.64 13.21 28.49
N GLU A 541 -25.89 12.27 29.09
CA GLU A 541 -25.25 11.16 28.38
C GLU A 541 -26.24 10.25 27.62
N ALA A 542 -27.48 10.08 28.11
CA ALA A 542 -28.48 9.24 27.44
C ALA A 542 -29.09 9.97 26.23
N THR A 543 -29.33 11.28 26.32
CA THR A 543 -29.70 12.12 25.18
C THR A 543 -28.57 12.16 24.14
N VAL A 544 -27.31 12.31 24.56
CA VAL A 544 -26.12 12.27 23.69
C VAL A 544 -26.01 10.93 22.95
N ALA A 545 -26.11 9.80 23.66
CA ALA A 545 -26.07 8.48 23.05
C ALA A 545 -27.20 8.25 22.02
N THR A 546 -28.41 8.73 22.34
CA THR A 546 -29.57 8.67 21.43
C THR A 546 -29.32 9.48 20.15
N ASN A 547 -28.78 10.68 20.28
CA ASN A 547 -28.49 11.55 19.14
C ASN A 547 -27.34 11.03 18.27
N VAL A 548 -26.27 10.50 18.89
CA VAL A 548 -25.19 9.79 18.17
C VAL A 548 -25.75 8.61 17.37
N GLN A 549 -26.65 7.81 17.94
CA GLN A 549 -27.29 6.72 17.21
C GLN A 549 -28.12 7.22 16.03
N ASN A 550 -28.84 8.34 16.17
CA ASN A 550 -29.63 8.95 15.09
C ASN A 550 -28.77 9.49 13.95
N VAL A 551 -27.61 10.11 14.25
CA VAL A 551 -26.64 10.55 13.23
C VAL A 551 -26.06 9.35 12.48
N LEU A 552 -25.60 8.31 13.19
CA LEU A 552 -25.09 7.08 12.57
C LEU A 552 -26.14 6.40 11.69
N LEU A 553 -27.40 6.33 12.15
CA LEU A 553 -28.53 5.79 11.39
C LEU A 553 -28.67 6.50 10.03
N LYS A 554 -28.57 7.83 10.00
CA LYS A 554 -28.64 8.62 8.76
C LYS A 554 -27.39 8.44 7.89
N ALA A 555 -26.19 8.50 8.49
CA ALA A 555 -24.93 8.30 7.78
C ALA A 555 -24.92 6.96 7.05
N PHE A 556 -25.16 5.84 7.75
CA PHE A 556 -25.14 4.51 7.15
C PHE A 556 -26.30 4.28 6.15
N THR A 557 -27.45 4.94 6.34
CA THR A 557 -28.58 4.91 5.38
C THR A 557 -28.21 5.51 4.01
N ALA A 558 -27.30 6.49 3.95
CA ALA A 558 -26.81 7.08 2.69
C ALA A 558 -25.80 6.19 1.93
N ASN A 559 -25.71 4.89 2.28
CA ASN A 559 -24.55 4.03 2.03
C ASN A 559 -23.25 4.69 2.54
N THR A 560 -23.30 5.18 3.79
CA THR A 560 -22.21 5.84 4.54
C THR A 560 -21.80 7.22 4.03
N ALA A 561 -22.25 8.23 4.76
CA ALA A 561 -21.54 9.50 4.91
C ALA A 561 -20.40 9.33 5.92
N GLU A 562 -19.18 9.66 5.51
CA GLU A 562 -17.96 9.63 6.32
C GLU A 562 -17.86 10.91 7.14
N LEU A 563 -17.97 10.79 8.46
CA LEU A 563 -18.00 11.92 9.39
C LEU A 563 -16.60 12.19 9.92
N ASN A 564 -16.09 13.40 9.66
CA ASN A 564 -14.81 13.91 10.11
C ASN A 564 -15.00 15.10 11.06
N LEU A 565 -14.14 15.25 12.07
CA LEU A 565 -14.12 16.36 13.02
C LEU A 565 -12.76 17.06 13.04
N ILE A 566 -12.77 18.36 12.76
CA ILE A 566 -11.72 19.30 13.15
C ILE A 566 -12.20 20.01 14.41
N ASP A 567 -11.59 19.65 15.52
CA ASP A 567 -11.89 20.21 16.83
C ASP A 567 -11.08 21.49 17.07
N LEU A 568 -11.65 22.39 17.84
CA LEU A 568 -11.05 23.67 18.18
C LEU A 568 -10.20 23.59 19.45
N ASP A 569 -10.52 22.68 20.37
CA ASP A 569 -9.87 22.54 21.68
C ASP A 569 -9.65 21.02 22.01
N THR A 570 -9.34 20.65 23.25
CA THR A 570 -8.87 19.27 23.60
C THR A 570 -9.83 18.42 24.42
N ASP A 571 -10.84 19.04 25.03
CA ASP A 571 -11.64 18.41 26.08
C ASP A 571 -12.92 17.85 25.45
N ARG A 572 -13.33 16.62 25.83
CA ARG A 572 -14.44 15.92 25.16
C ARG A 572 -15.26 15.02 26.04
N THR A 573 -16.54 14.95 25.69
CA THR A 573 -17.51 13.97 26.20
C THR A 573 -17.34 12.57 25.60
N THR A 574 -17.84 11.56 26.31
CA THR A 574 -17.91 10.17 25.84
C THR A 574 -18.93 10.01 24.70
N GLY A 575 -18.67 9.07 23.79
CA GLY A 575 -19.59 8.72 22.70
C GLY A 575 -19.48 9.59 21.43
N VAL A 576 -19.40 10.92 21.54
CA VAL A 576 -19.27 11.83 20.39
C VAL A 576 -18.03 11.50 19.52
N PRO A 577 -16.81 11.29 20.07
CA PRO A 577 -15.64 10.92 19.26
C PRO A 577 -15.81 9.60 18.51
N ALA A 578 -16.40 8.60 19.16
CA ALA A 578 -16.55 7.26 18.60
C ALA A 578 -17.41 7.23 17.34
N MET A 579 -18.35 8.17 17.20
CA MET A 579 -19.20 8.33 16.02
C MET A 579 -18.40 8.62 14.75
N PHE A 580 -17.43 9.55 14.82
CA PHE A 580 -16.63 9.96 13.67
C PHE A 580 -15.77 8.78 13.18
N THR A 581 -15.00 8.18 14.08
CA THR A 581 -14.16 7.00 13.78
C THR A 581 -14.97 5.80 13.28
N ARG A 582 -16.20 5.59 13.78
CA ARG A 582 -17.06 4.47 13.37
C ARG A 582 -17.55 4.55 11.93
N THR A 583 -17.55 5.75 11.33
CA THR A 583 -17.85 5.92 9.89
C THR A 583 -16.60 5.83 9.00
N GLY A 584 -15.44 5.54 9.58
CA GLY A 584 -14.12 5.56 8.94
C GLY A 584 -13.44 6.92 8.93
N GLY A 585 -14.16 7.99 9.30
CA GLY A 585 -13.65 9.36 9.30
C GLY A 585 -12.69 9.68 10.45
N ARG A 586 -12.20 10.92 10.44
CA ARG A 586 -11.04 11.38 11.22
C ARG A 586 -11.43 12.31 12.36
N ILE A 587 -10.52 12.39 13.32
CA ILE A 587 -10.51 13.36 14.42
C ILE A 587 -9.16 14.07 14.37
N GLN A 588 -9.18 15.39 14.29
CA GLN A 588 -7.99 16.24 14.30
C GLN A 588 -8.21 17.48 15.16
N LEU A 589 -7.12 18.14 15.58
CA LEU A 589 -7.15 19.46 16.24
C LEU A 589 -6.84 20.53 15.19
N LEU A 590 -7.45 21.72 15.30
CA LEU A 590 -7.22 22.84 14.37
C LEU A 590 -5.72 23.23 14.23
N GLY A 591 -4.91 22.97 15.26
CA GLY A 591 -3.46 23.20 15.28
C GLY A 591 -2.57 22.00 14.87
N ASP A 592 -3.15 20.80 14.68
CA ASP A 592 -2.46 19.57 14.26
C ASP A 592 -3.22 18.95 13.07
N LEU A 593 -3.32 19.72 11.99
CA LEU A 593 -4.10 19.38 10.79
C LEU A 593 -3.24 18.70 9.73
N ARG A 594 -3.08 17.38 9.89
CA ARG A 594 -2.70 16.46 8.80
C ARG A 594 -3.69 16.65 7.65
N PRO A 595 -3.25 16.57 6.38
CA PRO A 595 -4.16 16.71 5.25
C PRO A 595 -5.36 15.76 5.38
N LEU A 596 -6.59 16.30 5.32
CA LEU A 596 -7.76 15.44 5.21
C LEU A 596 -7.77 14.74 3.84
N ILE A 597 -7.29 15.42 2.80
CA ILE A 597 -7.14 14.95 1.42
C ILE A 597 -5.82 15.54 0.86
N LEU A 598 -5.12 14.74 0.03
CA LEU A 598 -3.81 15.00 -0.63
C LEU A 598 -2.55 15.05 0.26
N GLU A 599 -1.74 14.00 0.09
CA GLU A 599 -0.39 14.05 -0.47
C GLU A 599 0.53 15.22 -0.07
N ALA A 600 1.57 14.88 0.68
CA ALA A 600 2.84 15.61 0.73
C ALA A 600 3.41 15.84 -0.70
N PRO A 601 4.32 16.81 -0.91
CA PRO A 601 4.94 17.05 -2.21
C PRO A 601 5.55 15.78 -2.82
N THR A 602 5.55 15.66 -4.14
CA THR A 602 6.32 14.62 -4.84
C THR A 602 7.75 15.11 -5.04
N ALA A 603 8.72 14.42 -4.47
CA ALA A 603 10.15 14.63 -4.75
C ALA A 603 10.57 13.80 -5.97
N GLN A 604 11.14 14.45 -6.99
CA GLN A 604 11.67 13.77 -8.18
C GLN A 604 13.04 14.34 -8.57
N LEU A 605 14.05 13.48 -8.61
CA LEU A 605 15.37 13.78 -9.17
C LEU A 605 15.39 13.54 -10.68
N GLY A 606 16.08 14.41 -11.41
CA GLY A 606 16.35 14.28 -12.84
C GLY A 606 17.39 13.19 -13.15
N GLN A 607 17.57 12.89 -14.45
CA GLN A 607 18.64 12.00 -14.88
C GLN A 607 20.02 12.60 -14.57
N ILE A 608 20.84 11.84 -13.85
CA ILE A 608 22.25 12.17 -13.60
C ILE A 608 23.08 11.63 -14.78
N PRO A 609 23.87 12.48 -15.47
CA PRO A 609 24.87 12.00 -16.43
C PRO A 609 26.06 11.39 -15.67
N THR A 610 26.85 10.55 -16.34
CA THR A 610 28.08 9.96 -15.78
C THR A 610 28.99 10.99 -15.12
N GLN A 611 29.55 10.65 -13.96
CA GLN A 611 30.40 11.53 -13.16
C GLN A 611 31.81 10.97 -13.01
N GLN A 612 32.81 11.85 -13.09
CA GLN A 612 34.22 11.56 -12.85
C GLN A 612 34.66 12.21 -11.54
N VAL A 613 35.55 11.55 -10.79
CA VAL A 613 36.17 12.12 -9.58
C VAL A 613 36.81 13.49 -9.86
N GLY A 614 36.53 14.47 -9.01
CA GLY A 614 37.05 15.85 -9.13
C GLY A 614 36.30 16.75 -10.12
N VAL A 615 35.27 16.24 -10.82
CA VAL A 615 34.35 17.04 -11.64
C VAL A 615 33.13 17.45 -10.81
N ALA A 616 32.63 18.68 -11.02
CA ALA A 616 31.44 19.18 -10.35
C ALA A 616 30.17 18.60 -11.00
N ALA A 617 29.52 17.68 -10.29
CA ALA A 617 28.24 17.09 -10.64
C ALA A 617 27.11 18.09 -10.41
N LYS A 618 26.19 18.21 -11.36
CA LYS A 618 24.97 19.02 -11.25
C LYS A 618 23.77 18.11 -10.97
N PHE A 619 23.07 18.41 -9.88
CA PHE A 619 21.85 17.71 -9.49
C PHE A 619 20.64 18.62 -9.72
N SER A 620 19.55 18.01 -10.17
CA SER A 620 18.27 18.67 -10.42
C SER A 620 17.14 17.87 -9.79
N ALA A 621 16.27 18.60 -9.11
CA ALA A 621 14.99 18.16 -8.58
C ALA A 621 13.83 18.86 -9.30
N ASP A 622 14.03 19.37 -10.53
CA ASP A 622 13.08 20.21 -11.29
C ASP A 622 11.74 19.50 -11.62
N GLY A 623 11.67 18.17 -11.49
CA GLY A 623 10.43 17.40 -11.61
C GLY A 623 9.58 17.37 -10.32
N SER A 624 10.09 17.90 -9.22
CA SER A 624 9.40 17.89 -7.93
C SER A 624 8.27 18.92 -7.90
N LEU A 625 7.16 18.58 -7.24
CA LEU A 625 5.95 19.40 -7.18
C LEU A 625 5.24 19.26 -5.84
N SER A 626 4.70 20.36 -5.29
CA SER A 626 3.65 20.31 -4.27
C SER A 626 2.29 20.48 -4.96
N PRO A 627 1.27 19.64 -4.69
CA PRO A 627 -0.07 19.80 -5.26
C PRO A 627 -0.85 20.99 -4.70
N ASN A 628 -0.52 21.45 -3.50
CA ASN A 628 -1.30 22.44 -2.73
C ASN A 628 -0.54 23.76 -2.42
N SER A 629 0.79 23.79 -2.46
CA SER A 629 1.59 25.00 -2.21
C SER A 629 2.85 25.13 -3.11
N ASN A 630 3.77 26.06 -2.83
CA ASN A 630 5.06 26.14 -3.55
C ASN A 630 6.16 25.36 -2.81
N LEU A 631 7.12 24.77 -3.54
CA LEU A 631 8.34 24.22 -2.93
C LEU A 631 9.31 25.36 -2.55
N VAL A 632 9.74 25.40 -1.28
CA VAL A 632 10.56 26.48 -0.71
C VAL A 632 11.98 26.08 -0.32
N SER A 633 12.21 24.78 -0.07
CA SER A 633 13.51 24.26 0.35
C SER A 633 13.79 22.88 -0.26
N TYR A 634 15.06 22.64 -0.55
CA TYR A 634 15.61 21.39 -1.06
C TYR A 634 16.86 21.09 -0.23
N GLU A 635 16.80 20.06 0.62
CA GLU A 635 17.91 19.63 1.47
C GLU A 635 18.54 18.37 0.85
N TRP A 636 19.86 18.39 0.66
CA TRP A 636 20.60 17.41 -0.14
C TRP A 636 21.61 16.65 0.72
N ASP A 637 21.58 15.33 0.65
CA ASP A 637 22.58 14.40 1.17
C ASP A 637 23.27 13.77 -0.05
N PHE A 638 24.57 14.02 -0.21
CA PHE A 638 25.36 13.53 -1.35
C PHE A 638 26.18 12.27 -1.02
N ASN A 639 26.27 11.89 0.25
CA ASN A 639 27.20 10.87 0.74
C ASN A 639 26.49 9.59 1.26
N GLY A 640 25.19 9.67 1.51
CA GLY A 640 24.33 8.57 1.92
C GLY A 640 24.33 8.25 3.43
N ASP A 641 24.92 9.12 4.28
CA ASP A 641 24.95 8.92 5.75
C ASP A 641 23.67 9.35 6.47
N GLY A 642 22.73 10.01 5.78
CA GLY A 642 21.45 10.48 6.33
C GLY A 642 21.51 11.88 6.95
N VAL A 643 22.62 12.60 6.83
CA VAL A 643 22.77 14.01 7.20
C VAL A 643 22.80 14.85 5.92
N PHE A 644 21.94 15.86 5.83
CA PHE A 644 21.91 16.76 4.67
C PHE A 644 23.13 17.69 4.66
N ASP A 645 24.04 17.50 3.70
CA ASP A 645 25.23 18.30 3.43
C ASP A 645 24.92 19.77 3.10
N THR A 646 23.78 20.06 2.46
CA THR A 646 23.48 21.37 1.87
C THR A 646 21.98 21.63 1.72
N THR A 647 21.57 22.90 1.82
CA THR A 647 20.19 23.35 1.58
C THR A 647 20.15 24.41 0.49
N THR A 648 19.23 24.28 -0.47
CA THR A 648 18.97 25.27 -1.53
C THR A 648 17.50 25.69 -1.53
N ASN A 649 17.23 26.94 -1.94
CA ASN A 649 15.87 27.46 -2.16
C ASN A 649 15.44 27.40 -3.64
N VAL A 650 16.17 26.61 -4.43
CA VAL A 650 15.95 26.34 -5.85
C VAL A 650 16.19 24.85 -6.10
N PRO A 651 15.51 24.22 -7.07
CA PRO A 651 15.57 22.78 -7.35
C PRO A 651 16.91 22.25 -7.90
N THR A 652 18.02 22.97 -7.75
CA THR A 652 19.33 22.55 -8.27
C THR A 652 20.45 22.75 -7.26
N ALA A 653 21.44 21.85 -7.31
CA ALA A 653 22.65 21.90 -6.49
C ALA A 653 23.88 21.40 -7.27
N GLU A 654 25.07 21.78 -6.80
CA GLU A 654 26.36 21.32 -7.35
C GLU A 654 27.19 20.67 -6.23
N TYR A 655 27.78 19.51 -6.50
CA TYR A 655 28.66 18.79 -5.58
C TYR A 655 29.88 18.24 -6.32
N THR A 656 31.01 18.07 -5.64
CA THR A 656 32.25 17.54 -6.24
C THR A 656 32.80 16.40 -5.38
N PHE A 657 32.66 15.17 -5.88
CA PHE A 657 33.22 13.99 -5.23
C PHE A 657 34.75 14.02 -5.36
N THR A 658 35.45 13.85 -4.23
CA THR A 658 36.92 13.97 -4.14
C THR A 658 37.65 12.61 -4.13
N ALA A 659 36.88 11.52 -4.13
CA ALA A 659 37.30 10.14 -4.29
C ALA A 659 36.17 9.36 -5.02
N PRO A 660 36.41 8.13 -5.52
CA PRO A 660 35.35 7.29 -6.08
C PRO A 660 34.22 7.06 -5.07
N TYR A 661 32.99 7.01 -5.56
CA TYR A 661 31.79 6.88 -4.74
C TYR A 661 30.70 6.09 -5.48
N THR A 662 30.22 5.02 -4.85
CA THR A 662 29.10 4.20 -5.33
C THR A 662 28.07 4.13 -4.21
N GLY A 663 26.97 4.87 -4.33
CA GLY A 663 25.99 5.04 -3.26
C GLY A 663 24.75 5.82 -3.69
N ASN A 664 23.96 6.31 -2.74
CA ASN A 664 22.76 7.10 -3.01
C ASN A 664 23.03 8.60 -2.82
N VAL A 665 22.47 9.42 -3.69
CA VAL A 665 22.25 10.85 -3.43
C VAL A 665 20.76 11.05 -3.17
N THR A 666 20.44 11.76 -2.09
CA THR A 666 19.06 11.95 -1.61
C THR A 666 18.73 13.43 -1.57
N VAL A 667 17.53 13.80 -2.02
CA VAL A 667 16.96 15.14 -1.80
C VAL A 667 15.67 15.04 -1.00
N LYS A 668 15.53 15.93 -0.03
CA LYS A 668 14.29 16.22 0.69
C LYS A 668 13.75 17.55 0.18
N VAL A 669 12.56 17.54 -0.42
CA VAL A 669 11.85 18.78 -0.80
C VAL A 669 10.89 19.17 0.32
N THR A 670 10.75 20.47 0.57
CA THR A 670 9.86 21.04 1.60
C THR A 670 9.04 22.18 1.00
N ASP A 671 7.76 22.26 1.33
CA ASP A 671 6.81 23.23 0.78
C ASP A 671 6.41 24.37 1.75
N GLU A 672 5.60 25.34 1.29
CA GLU A 672 5.20 26.52 2.10
C GLU A 672 4.40 26.15 3.36
N ASP A 673 3.68 25.02 3.33
CA ASP A 673 2.95 24.45 4.48
C ASP A 673 3.85 23.52 5.34
N ALA A 674 5.17 23.54 5.11
CA ALA A 674 6.21 22.77 5.79
C ALA A 674 6.09 21.24 5.65
N GLN A 675 5.35 20.76 4.65
CA GLN A 675 5.28 19.34 4.30
C GLN A 675 6.56 18.93 3.57
N THR A 676 7.04 17.70 3.82
CA THR A 676 8.30 17.21 3.23
C THR A 676 8.14 15.90 2.49
N ALA A 677 8.94 15.69 1.45
CA ALA A 677 9.11 14.37 0.84
C ALA A 677 10.56 14.12 0.41
N LEU A 678 10.92 12.84 0.36
CA LEU A 678 12.26 12.35 0.06
C LEU A 678 12.27 11.58 -1.26
N THR A 679 13.35 11.71 -2.01
CA THR A 679 13.67 10.77 -3.10
C THR A 679 15.17 10.60 -3.22
N SER A 680 15.60 9.42 -3.67
CA SER A 680 17.00 9.04 -3.78
C SER A 680 17.29 8.45 -5.16
N ILE A 681 18.50 8.68 -5.66
CA ILE A 681 19.01 8.11 -6.90
C ILE A 681 20.39 7.51 -6.65
N GLN A 682 20.65 6.34 -7.23
CA GLN A 682 21.97 5.72 -7.14
C GLN A 682 22.95 6.45 -8.07
N VAL A 683 24.14 6.74 -7.56
CA VAL A 683 25.22 7.40 -8.28
C VAL A 683 26.47 6.54 -8.18
N ALA A 684 27.14 6.34 -9.31
CA ALA A 684 28.50 5.80 -9.39
C ALA A 684 29.41 6.91 -9.93
N VAL A 685 30.54 7.12 -9.26
CA VAL A 685 31.58 8.09 -9.61
C VAL A 685 32.90 7.34 -9.67
N THR A 686 33.42 7.18 -10.88
CA THR A 686 34.64 6.41 -11.18
C THR A 686 35.81 7.37 -11.40
N THR A 687 37.05 6.89 -11.29
CA THR A 687 38.24 7.75 -11.46
C THR A 687 38.34 8.37 -12.87
N ASP A 688 37.75 7.74 -13.88
CA ASP A 688 37.86 8.11 -15.28
C ASP A 688 36.54 8.66 -15.89
N GLY A 689 35.39 8.29 -15.33
CA GLY A 689 34.05 8.75 -15.71
C GLY A 689 33.34 7.89 -16.76
N ASP A 690 33.28 6.55 -16.57
CA ASP A 690 32.64 5.63 -17.53
C ASP A 690 31.45 4.80 -16.97
N LEU A 691 31.26 4.76 -15.64
CA LEU A 691 30.28 3.97 -14.86
C LEU A 691 30.65 2.52 -14.48
N VAL A 692 31.90 2.08 -14.66
CA VAL A 692 32.41 0.81 -14.10
C VAL A 692 33.21 1.10 -12.83
N ASP A 693 32.87 0.44 -11.72
CA ASP A 693 33.56 0.62 -10.45
C ASP A 693 35.05 0.26 -10.57
N ASP A 694 35.95 1.14 -10.14
CA ASP A 694 37.43 1.02 -10.20
C ASP A 694 37.98 -0.35 -9.70
N THR A 695 37.19 -1.14 -8.94
CA THR A 695 37.57 -2.47 -8.44
C THR A 695 37.17 -3.65 -9.34
N MET A 696 36.30 -3.41 -10.31
CA MET A 696 35.83 -4.38 -11.32
C MET A 696 36.21 -3.97 -12.75
N ASP A 697 36.63 -2.72 -12.94
CA ASP A 697 37.06 -2.15 -14.21
C ASP A 697 38.42 -2.72 -14.68
N ASN A 698 38.49 -3.16 -15.94
CA ASN A 698 39.72 -3.58 -16.60
C ASN A 698 40.55 -2.42 -17.20
N CYS A 699 40.06 -1.18 -17.16
CA CYS A 699 40.79 0.06 -17.45
C CYS A 699 40.51 1.25 -16.49
N PRO A 700 40.83 1.17 -15.16
CA PRO A 700 40.49 2.18 -14.11
C PRO A 700 40.94 3.65 -14.27
N LEU A 701 41.48 4.03 -15.43
CA LEU A 701 41.99 5.35 -15.79
C LEU A 701 41.63 5.75 -17.24
N ALA A 702 40.81 4.99 -17.98
CA ALA A 702 40.59 5.16 -19.42
C ALA A 702 39.21 4.64 -19.91
N PRO A 703 38.21 5.52 -20.13
CA PRO A 703 36.79 5.14 -20.23
C PRO A 703 36.45 4.06 -21.26
N ASN A 704 35.90 2.94 -20.78
CA ASN A 704 35.57 1.77 -21.60
C ASN A 704 34.36 0.98 -21.07
N GLN A 705 33.24 1.64 -20.82
CA GLN A 705 31.98 1.14 -20.21
C GLN A 705 31.48 -0.26 -20.67
N GLN A 706 31.87 -0.72 -21.86
CA GLN A 706 31.52 -2.04 -22.41
C GLN A 706 32.48 -3.17 -21.96
N GLN A 707 33.58 -2.84 -21.29
CA GLN A 707 34.60 -3.75 -20.75
C GLN A 707 35.14 -4.74 -21.79
N GLU A 708 35.40 -4.23 -23.00
CA GLU A 708 35.99 -5.01 -24.09
C GLU A 708 37.45 -5.39 -23.73
N ASP A 709 37.73 -6.69 -23.79
CA ASP A 709 39.01 -7.37 -23.56
C ASP A 709 39.04 -8.54 -24.56
N ILE A 710 39.75 -8.37 -25.68
CA ILE A 710 39.69 -9.28 -26.83
C ILE A 710 40.57 -10.53 -26.67
N ASP A 711 41.65 -10.47 -25.88
CA ASP A 711 42.57 -11.60 -25.70
C ASP A 711 42.47 -12.29 -24.33
N GLY A 712 41.84 -11.66 -23.35
CA GLY A 712 41.50 -12.21 -22.04
C GLY A 712 42.60 -12.10 -21.00
N ASP A 713 43.54 -11.16 -21.13
CA ASP A 713 44.62 -10.95 -20.14
C ASP A 713 44.16 -10.19 -18.87
N GLY A 714 43.00 -9.52 -18.93
CA GLY A 714 42.41 -8.75 -17.83
C GLY A 714 42.70 -7.25 -17.86
N ILE A 715 43.34 -6.74 -18.92
CA ILE A 715 43.49 -5.32 -19.23
C ILE A 715 42.60 -5.00 -20.43
N GLY A 716 41.72 -4.00 -20.32
CA GLY A 716 40.77 -3.69 -21.40
C GLY A 716 41.41 -3.08 -22.65
N ASP A 717 40.75 -3.30 -23.80
CA ASP A 717 41.19 -2.87 -25.14
C ASP A 717 41.49 -1.35 -25.25
N ALA A 718 40.90 -0.54 -24.35
CA ALA A 718 41.04 0.91 -24.33
C ALA A 718 42.34 1.41 -23.64
N CYS A 719 42.93 0.60 -22.75
CA CYS A 719 44.14 0.95 -22.01
C CYS A 719 45.33 0.02 -22.28
N ASP A 720 45.09 -1.17 -22.84
CA ASP A 720 46.15 -2.04 -23.31
C ASP A 720 46.83 -1.50 -24.62
N LYS A 721 48.04 -2.01 -24.89
CA LYS A 721 48.90 -1.65 -26.02
C LYS A 721 48.97 -2.73 -27.10
N PHE A 722 48.43 -3.91 -26.83
CA PHE A 722 48.44 -5.11 -27.66
C PHE A 722 47.08 -5.86 -27.62
N PRO A 723 45.91 -5.21 -27.84
CA PRO A 723 44.56 -5.79 -27.57
C PRO A 723 44.09 -6.87 -28.56
N GLN A 724 45.00 -7.77 -28.94
CA GLN A 724 44.88 -8.97 -29.77
C GLN A 724 46.00 -10.01 -29.43
N GLY A 725 46.72 -9.87 -28.32
CA GLY A 725 47.76 -10.78 -27.82
C GLY A 725 49.20 -10.23 -27.80
N GLU A 726 50.03 -10.84 -26.92
CA GLU A 726 51.43 -10.47 -26.59
C GLU A 726 52.32 -10.01 -27.77
N PRO A 727 53.25 -9.05 -27.54
CA PRO A 727 54.32 -8.74 -28.49
C PRO A 727 55.30 -9.92 -28.66
N PRO A 728 55.76 -10.23 -29.88
CA PRO A 728 56.54 -11.43 -30.16
C PRO A 728 57.95 -11.39 -29.53
N SER A 729 58.19 -12.27 -28.56
CA SER A 729 59.52 -12.44 -27.97
C SER A 729 60.50 -13.11 -28.96
N LEU A 730 61.64 -12.45 -29.21
CA LEU A 730 62.71 -12.96 -30.07
C LEU A 730 63.80 -13.62 -29.22
N LYS A 731 63.99 -14.93 -29.42
CA LYS A 731 65.14 -15.68 -28.90
C LYS A 731 66.29 -15.64 -29.90
N MET A 732 67.51 -15.43 -29.40
CA MET A 732 68.73 -15.55 -30.19
C MET A 732 69.73 -16.48 -29.50
N GLU A 733 70.02 -17.61 -30.12
CA GLU A 733 71.03 -18.57 -29.67
C GLU A 733 72.37 -18.30 -30.38
N LYS A 734 73.48 -18.32 -29.64
CA LYS A 734 74.82 -18.15 -30.21
C LYS A 734 75.78 -19.24 -29.74
N HIS A 735 75.98 -20.25 -30.58
CA HIS A 735 77.04 -21.24 -30.36
C HIS A 735 78.42 -20.60 -30.55
N ILE A 736 79.29 -20.83 -29.56
CA ILE A 736 80.67 -20.34 -29.54
C ILE A 736 81.63 -21.52 -29.57
N SER A 737 82.69 -21.34 -30.35
CA SER A 737 83.84 -22.25 -30.39
C SER A 737 84.99 -21.68 -29.56
N VAL A 738 85.79 -22.53 -28.93
CA VAL A 738 86.71 -22.19 -27.80
C VAL A 738 87.94 -21.35 -28.20
N THR A 739 87.82 -20.38 -29.12
CA THR A 739 88.78 -19.28 -29.27
C THR A 739 88.72 -18.36 -28.09
N ALA A 740 89.77 -18.43 -27.28
CA ALA A 740 90.04 -17.46 -26.25
C ALA A 740 90.69 -16.18 -26.81
N GLU A 741 91.07 -16.12 -28.09
CA GLU A 741 91.20 -14.82 -28.79
C GLU A 741 89.86 -14.10 -28.59
N ALA A 742 89.90 -12.91 -28.00
CA ALA A 742 88.69 -12.19 -27.63
C ALA A 742 87.81 -11.98 -28.86
N LYS A 743 86.57 -12.43 -28.79
CA LYS A 743 85.59 -12.25 -29.87
C LYS A 743 84.39 -11.51 -29.37
N THR A 744 83.85 -10.70 -30.28
CA THR A 744 82.69 -9.85 -30.05
C THR A 744 81.56 -10.23 -30.99
N PHE A 745 80.33 -9.95 -30.57
CA PHE A 745 79.11 -10.09 -31.37
C PHE A 745 78.19 -8.92 -31.04
N ASN A 746 78.06 -7.98 -31.98
CA ASN A 746 77.20 -6.82 -31.81
C ASN A 746 75.74 -7.22 -32.08
N ILE A 747 74.91 -7.20 -31.04
CA ILE A 747 73.50 -7.58 -31.11
C ILE A 747 72.69 -6.44 -31.74
N LEU A 748 73.04 -5.18 -31.45
CA LEU A 748 72.34 -3.99 -31.96
C LEU A 748 72.57 -3.73 -33.46
N GLU A 749 73.62 -4.30 -34.06
CA GLU A 749 73.76 -4.34 -35.53
C GLU A 749 72.74 -5.25 -36.21
N ARG A 750 72.21 -6.26 -35.48
CA ARG A 750 71.32 -7.29 -36.01
C ARG A 750 69.85 -7.04 -35.62
N VAL A 751 69.65 -6.45 -34.43
CA VAL A 751 68.36 -5.98 -33.90
C VAL A 751 68.51 -4.53 -33.43
N PRO A 752 68.50 -3.54 -34.35
CA PRO A 752 68.70 -2.14 -33.99
C PRO A 752 67.58 -1.60 -33.10
N GLY A 753 67.91 -1.10 -31.91
CA GLY A 753 66.95 -0.51 -30.98
C GLY A 753 66.35 -1.45 -29.93
N ALA A 754 66.92 -2.65 -29.72
CA ALA A 754 66.64 -3.46 -28.53
C ALA A 754 66.97 -2.68 -27.25
N GLN A 755 66.01 -2.56 -26.31
CA GLN A 755 66.15 -1.69 -25.12
C GLN A 755 66.53 -2.45 -23.83
N GLN A 756 66.26 -3.74 -23.77
CA GLN A 756 66.78 -4.66 -22.76
C GLN A 756 67.32 -5.91 -23.47
N ILE A 757 68.44 -6.43 -22.97
CA ILE A 757 69.04 -7.68 -23.43
C ILE A 757 69.50 -8.43 -22.18
N GLU A 758 68.92 -9.60 -21.92
CA GLU A 758 69.23 -10.43 -20.76
C GLU A 758 69.92 -11.72 -21.22
N ILE A 759 71.08 -12.01 -20.61
CA ILE A 759 71.74 -13.32 -20.75
C ILE A 759 71.14 -14.24 -19.69
N ARG A 760 70.44 -15.29 -20.12
CA ARG A 760 70.02 -16.37 -19.21
C ARG A 760 70.92 -17.59 -19.39
N GLN A 761 71.29 -18.19 -18.27
CA GLN A 761 72.08 -19.42 -18.23
C GLN A 761 71.15 -20.62 -18.34
N ASP A 762 71.35 -21.49 -19.34
CA ASP A 762 70.58 -22.73 -19.46
C ASP A 762 70.81 -23.61 -18.23
N LYS A 763 69.71 -24.09 -17.64
CA LYS A 763 69.71 -24.99 -16.47
C LYS A 763 70.27 -26.37 -16.80
N ASN A 764 70.31 -26.77 -18.07
CA ASN A 764 70.86 -28.05 -18.52
C ASN A 764 72.34 -27.99 -18.94
N HIS A 765 72.88 -26.79 -19.24
CA HIS A 765 74.26 -26.60 -19.71
C HIS A 765 74.95 -25.43 -18.97
N SER A 766 75.48 -25.69 -17.77
CA SER A 766 76.18 -24.66 -17.01
C SER A 766 77.45 -24.16 -17.72
N ILE A 767 77.73 -22.86 -17.65
CA ILE A 767 79.00 -22.29 -18.11
C ILE A 767 80.12 -22.93 -17.28
N THR A 768 81.07 -23.60 -17.94
CA THR A 768 82.18 -24.27 -17.26
C THR A 768 83.11 -23.22 -16.64
N PRO A 769 83.62 -23.41 -15.40
CA PRO A 769 84.60 -22.49 -14.79
C PRO A 769 85.79 -22.26 -15.72
N GLY A 770 86.16 -21.00 -15.94
CA GLY A 770 87.22 -20.61 -16.88
C GLY A 770 86.76 -19.87 -18.14
N TRP A 771 85.60 -19.21 -18.13
CA TRP A 771 85.19 -18.26 -19.18
C TRP A 771 84.83 -16.90 -18.58
N ASN A 772 85.25 -15.82 -19.25
CA ASN A 772 84.75 -14.47 -19.03
C ASN A 772 83.81 -14.10 -20.19
N VAL A 773 82.59 -13.68 -19.85
CA VAL A 773 81.60 -13.18 -20.81
C VAL A 773 81.04 -11.87 -20.27
N THR A 774 81.03 -10.82 -21.08
CA THR A 774 80.47 -9.50 -20.74
C THR A 774 79.54 -9.02 -21.84
N LEU A 775 78.55 -8.20 -21.47
CA LEU A 775 77.61 -7.58 -22.39
C LEU A 775 77.52 -6.09 -22.02
N GLU A 776 78.13 -5.25 -22.85
CA GLU A 776 78.13 -3.79 -22.65
C GLU A 776 77.61 -3.12 -23.92
N ASN A 777 76.69 -2.16 -23.76
CA ASN A 777 76.11 -1.38 -24.86
C ASN A 777 75.63 -2.23 -26.06
N GLY A 778 75.09 -3.43 -25.79
CA GLY A 778 74.59 -4.36 -26.81
C GLY A 778 75.66 -5.17 -27.56
N VAL A 779 76.93 -5.08 -27.17
CA VAL A 779 78.02 -5.91 -27.71
C VAL A 779 78.35 -7.02 -26.72
N LEU A 780 78.07 -8.26 -27.09
CA LEU A 780 78.49 -9.45 -26.35
C LEU A 780 79.97 -9.71 -26.63
N SER A 781 80.79 -9.77 -25.58
CA SER A 781 82.23 -10.06 -25.64
C SER A 781 82.54 -11.32 -24.83
N TYR A 782 83.35 -12.23 -25.35
CA TYR A 782 83.63 -13.51 -24.68
C TYR A 782 85.07 -13.99 -24.87
N GLN A 783 85.56 -14.68 -23.84
CA GLN A 783 86.95 -15.14 -23.74
C GLN A 783 87.09 -16.32 -22.76
N VAL A 784 88.09 -17.18 -22.95
CA VAL A 784 88.40 -18.33 -22.08
C VAL A 784 89.61 -17.99 -21.18
N SER A 785 89.73 -18.51 -19.96
CA SER A 785 90.97 -18.35 -19.17
C SER A 785 92.11 -19.22 -19.73
N ALA A 786 93.35 -18.90 -19.34
CA ALA A 786 94.54 -19.55 -19.86
C ALA A 786 94.70 -21.04 -19.48
N ASP A 787 93.94 -21.51 -18.48
CA ASP A 787 94.07 -22.85 -17.89
C ASP A 787 93.30 -23.95 -18.64
N VAL A 788 92.52 -23.59 -19.66
CA VAL A 788 91.74 -24.55 -20.45
C VAL A 788 92.61 -25.27 -21.49
N ALA A 789 92.79 -26.58 -21.31
CA ALA A 789 93.72 -27.39 -22.09
C ALA A 789 93.46 -27.35 -23.61
N VAL A 790 94.53 -27.07 -24.38
CA VAL A 790 94.49 -26.96 -25.85
C VAL A 790 94.05 -28.29 -26.46
N GLY A 791 92.90 -28.27 -27.15
CA GLY A 791 92.25 -29.46 -27.75
C GLY A 791 90.87 -29.79 -27.16
N SER A 792 90.51 -29.17 -26.03
CA SER A 792 89.19 -29.32 -25.40
C SER A 792 88.05 -28.86 -26.32
N LYS A 793 87.13 -29.76 -26.67
CA LYS A 793 85.87 -29.41 -27.32
C LYS A 793 84.80 -29.18 -26.26
N GLN A 794 84.30 -27.96 -26.17
CA GLN A 794 83.05 -27.63 -25.49
C GLN A 794 82.15 -26.84 -26.45
N VAL A 795 80.84 -26.97 -26.27
CA VAL A 795 79.83 -26.12 -26.89
C VAL A 795 79.17 -25.35 -25.75
N VAL A 796 79.21 -24.03 -25.82
CA VAL A 796 78.44 -23.15 -24.93
C VAL A 796 77.26 -22.62 -25.74
N VAL A 797 76.06 -22.74 -25.16
CA VAL A 797 74.83 -22.08 -25.63
C VAL A 797 74.59 -20.89 -24.70
N ILE A 798 74.24 -19.75 -25.29
CA ILE A 798 73.90 -18.53 -24.55
C ILE A 798 72.52 -18.11 -25.04
N ASP A 799 71.52 -18.22 -24.17
CA ASP A 799 70.17 -17.75 -24.41
C ASP A 799 70.14 -16.24 -24.20
N MET A 800 70.02 -15.48 -25.28
CA MET A 800 69.78 -14.04 -25.23
C MET A 800 68.28 -13.79 -25.42
N LEU A 801 67.66 -13.26 -24.37
CA LEU A 801 66.30 -12.75 -24.40
C LEU A 801 66.34 -11.23 -24.62
N VAL A 802 65.47 -10.75 -25.51
CA VAL A 802 65.23 -9.33 -25.74
C VAL A 802 63.80 -9.01 -25.30
N PRO A 803 63.57 -8.57 -24.05
CA PRO A 803 62.22 -8.40 -23.50
C PRO A 803 61.41 -7.26 -24.13
N THR A 804 62.03 -6.38 -24.91
CA THR A 804 61.34 -5.22 -25.50
C THR A 804 62.01 -4.78 -26.80
N ILE A 805 61.24 -4.80 -27.89
CA ILE A 805 61.64 -4.33 -29.22
C ILE A 805 60.55 -3.37 -29.71
N PRO A 806 60.87 -2.13 -30.14
CA PRO A 806 59.88 -1.21 -30.68
C PRO A 806 59.16 -1.77 -31.91
N ALA A 807 57.86 -1.53 -32.02
CA ALA A 807 57.06 -1.96 -33.16
C ALA A 807 57.61 -1.37 -34.47
N GLY A 808 57.78 -2.22 -35.50
CA GLY A 808 58.34 -1.84 -36.80
C GLY A 808 59.86 -1.95 -36.93
N THR A 809 60.60 -2.33 -35.90
CA THR A 809 62.05 -2.60 -35.99
C THR A 809 62.37 -3.63 -37.07
N ALA A 810 63.31 -3.29 -37.95
CA ALA A 810 63.75 -4.16 -39.03
C ALA A 810 64.83 -5.16 -38.55
N LEU A 811 64.61 -6.44 -38.85
CA LEU A 811 65.56 -7.52 -38.55
C LEU A 811 66.45 -7.78 -39.77
N TYR A 812 67.76 -7.85 -39.55
CA TYR A 812 68.75 -8.03 -40.62
C TYR A 812 69.55 -9.33 -40.45
N ASN A 813 69.72 -10.07 -41.55
CA ASN A 813 70.65 -11.19 -41.66
C ASN A 813 71.72 -10.84 -42.70
N ASP A 814 72.94 -11.33 -42.50
CA ASP A 814 74.15 -10.93 -43.22
C ASP A 814 74.29 -11.68 -44.57
N ALA A 815 73.18 -11.80 -45.29
CA ALA A 815 73.03 -12.50 -46.56
C ALA A 815 71.83 -11.98 -47.39
N GLN A 816 71.94 -10.73 -47.87
CA GLN A 816 71.10 -10.09 -48.89
C GLN A 816 69.56 -10.07 -48.67
N ALA A 817 69.09 -8.97 -48.07
CA ALA A 817 67.86 -8.25 -48.43
C ALA A 817 66.59 -9.08 -48.79
N THR A 818 66.02 -9.79 -47.82
CA THR A 818 64.58 -10.13 -47.83
C THR A 818 63.99 -9.98 -46.43
N LYS A 819 62.74 -9.49 -46.33
CA LYS A 819 62.01 -9.38 -45.06
C LYS A 819 61.53 -10.78 -44.65
N LEU A 820 62.25 -11.42 -43.75
CA LEU A 820 62.04 -12.83 -43.39
C LEU A 820 61.06 -13.02 -42.23
N ALA A 821 60.24 -14.07 -42.36
CA ALA A 821 59.39 -14.64 -41.31
C ALA A 821 60.26 -15.28 -40.20
N PRO A 822 59.72 -15.61 -39.00
CA PRO A 822 60.55 -15.93 -37.83
C PRO A 822 61.54 -17.07 -38.08
N TYR A 823 62.79 -16.84 -37.69
CA TYR A 823 63.94 -17.70 -37.99
C TYR A 823 64.08 -18.88 -37.03
N SER A 824 64.60 -19.99 -37.56
CA SER A 824 65.37 -21.01 -36.82
C SER A 824 66.55 -21.45 -37.69
N ILE A 825 67.81 -21.29 -37.22
CA ILE A 825 69.02 -21.67 -37.97
C ILE A 825 70.04 -22.31 -37.01
N VAL A 826 70.63 -23.46 -37.40
CA VAL A 826 71.56 -24.28 -36.58
C VAL A 826 72.79 -24.69 -37.40
N LEU A 827 74.02 -24.37 -36.95
CA LEU A 827 75.34 -24.75 -37.53
C LEU A 827 76.51 -24.63 -36.48
N THR A 828 77.70 -25.23 -36.71
CA THR A 828 78.72 -25.61 -35.66
C THR A 828 80.22 -25.43 -36.09
N LEU A 829 81.25 -25.25 -35.17
CA LEU A 829 82.70 -25.75 -35.17
C LEU A 829 83.91 -24.83 -34.61
N ILE A 830 84.71 -25.26 -33.57
CA ILE A 830 86.22 -25.25 -33.22
C ILE A 830 87.16 -23.92 -32.95
N ALA A 831 88.39 -23.95 -32.27
CA ALA A 831 88.95 -23.08 -31.11
C ALA A 831 90.45 -22.41 -30.96
N GLY A 832 90.82 -21.59 -29.86
CA GLY A 832 92.14 -20.97 -29.25
C GLY A 832 92.35 -19.44 -28.62
N PRO A 833 92.97 -19.07 -27.38
CA PRO A 833 93.87 -17.84 -26.92
C PRO A 833 93.59 -16.38 -26.11
N ALA A 834 93.63 -16.08 -24.75
CA ALA A 834 93.11 -14.82 -23.95
C ALA A 834 94.00 -13.76 -23.07
N PRO A 835 93.64 -12.63 -22.26
CA PRO A 835 92.64 -12.26 -21.09
C PRO A 835 92.16 -10.69 -20.71
N PHE A 836 91.82 -10.24 -19.42
CA PHE A 836 91.11 -8.95 -18.80
C PHE A 836 91.85 -8.10 -17.60
N PRO A 837 91.42 -7.13 -16.62
CA PRO A 837 90.20 -6.28 -16.04
C PRO A 837 90.48 -4.73 -15.49
N ALA A 838 89.93 -3.84 -14.53
CA ALA A 838 88.70 -3.37 -13.68
C ALA A 838 88.81 -1.99 -12.73
N ALA A 839 87.75 -1.41 -12.00
CA ALA A 839 87.58 -0.37 -10.80
C ALA A 839 87.29 1.24 -10.94
N GLU A 840 86.89 2.26 -10.05
CA GLU A 840 86.25 2.70 -8.66
C GLU A 840 86.07 4.34 -8.46
N LEU A 841 85.56 5.22 -7.47
CA LEU A 841 84.55 5.45 -6.28
C LEU A 841 84.39 6.97 -5.63
N VAL A 842 83.42 7.35 -4.67
CA VAL A 842 83.19 8.53 -3.63
C VAL A 842 82.33 9.91 -3.87
N PRO A 843 81.61 10.64 -2.90
CA PRO A 843 80.51 11.71 -3.15
C PRO A 843 80.27 13.07 -2.29
N ALA A 844 79.32 13.99 -2.73
CA ALA A 844 78.28 14.86 -1.98
C ALA A 844 78.19 16.48 -1.94
N ILE A 845 76.93 17.07 -1.86
CA ILE A 845 76.39 18.40 -1.29
C ILE A 845 75.71 19.58 -2.14
N GLU A 846 74.52 20.05 -1.69
CA GLU A 846 73.59 21.27 -1.78
C GLU A 846 73.40 22.37 -2.93
N LYS A 847 72.15 22.44 -3.48
CA LYS A 847 71.00 23.44 -3.33
C LYS A 847 70.90 24.89 -3.99
N VAL A 848 69.61 25.34 -4.19
CA VAL A 848 68.97 26.70 -4.40
C VAL A 848 68.90 27.38 -5.84
N PRO A 849 68.02 28.40 -6.19
CA PRO A 849 66.96 28.18 -7.22
C PRO A 849 66.58 29.28 -8.28
N ALA A 850 65.72 28.88 -9.25
CA ALA A 850 64.55 29.57 -9.90
C ALA A 850 64.61 30.90 -10.70
N LEU A 851 64.02 30.92 -11.93
CA LEU A 851 63.01 31.91 -12.42
C LEU A 851 62.36 31.54 -13.81
N LYS A 852 61.43 32.37 -14.33
CA LYS A 852 60.39 32.08 -15.37
C LYS A 852 60.60 32.81 -16.73
N LEU A 853 60.02 32.34 -17.87
CA LEU A 853 58.99 33.09 -18.68
C LEU A 853 58.36 32.41 -19.96
N ASN A 854 57.17 32.94 -20.31
CA ASN A 854 56.25 32.93 -21.51
C ASN A 854 56.86 33.15 -22.95
N LYS A 855 56.17 33.10 -24.14
CA LYS A 855 54.74 32.92 -24.61
C LYS A 855 54.53 32.69 -26.16
N ALA A 856 53.43 31.98 -26.54
CA ALA A 856 52.37 32.29 -27.56
C ALA A 856 52.51 32.23 -29.14
N ILE A 857 51.32 32.26 -29.83
CA ILE A 857 50.97 32.59 -31.27
C ILE A 857 50.86 31.37 -32.27
N LYS A 858 50.01 31.22 -33.33
CA LYS A 858 48.61 31.54 -33.81
C LYS A 858 48.55 31.31 -35.37
N LYS A 859 47.46 31.07 -36.17
CA LYS A 859 46.00 30.77 -36.04
C LYS A 859 45.28 30.64 -37.44
N GLN A 860 44.49 29.57 -37.73
CA GLN A 860 43.34 29.48 -38.72
C GLN A 860 43.57 29.49 -40.28
N PRO A 861 42.57 29.40 -41.23
CA PRO A 861 41.26 28.66 -41.33
C PRO A 861 40.70 28.20 -42.76
N VAL A 862 39.55 27.44 -42.79
CA VAL A 862 38.30 27.57 -43.66
C VAL A 862 38.08 26.94 -45.10
N ALA A 863 36.83 26.43 -45.33
CA ALA A 863 35.97 26.33 -46.57
C ALA A 863 35.67 25.01 -47.39
N VAL A 864 34.50 24.38 -47.13
CA VAL A 864 33.32 24.01 -47.99
C VAL A 864 33.45 23.39 -49.43
N VAL A 865 32.68 22.29 -49.71
CA VAL A 865 31.77 22.05 -50.90
C VAL A 865 30.96 20.70 -50.80
N LYS A 866 29.91 20.50 -51.62
CA LYS A 866 28.91 19.37 -51.71
C LYS A 866 28.54 19.12 -53.21
N PRO A 867 27.67 18.18 -53.71
CA PRO A 867 26.88 17.07 -53.10
C PRO A 867 26.78 15.72 -53.95
N ALA A 868 25.84 14.81 -53.58
CA ALA A 868 24.84 14.10 -54.45
C ALA A 868 24.85 12.57 -54.82
N ILE A 869 23.83 11.84 -54.30
CA ILE A 869 22.79 11.00 -55.01
C ILE A 869 22.90 9.43 -55.20
N ASN A 870 21.76 8.74 -54.90
CA ASN A 870 21.22 7.37 -55.26
C ASN A 870 21.83 6.06 -54.66
N GLN A 871 21.04 5.11 -54.06
CA GLN A 871 19.98 4.13 -54.53
C GLN A 871 20.55 2.86 -55.23
N SER A 872 20.00 1.62 -55.17
CA SER A 872 18.99 0.85 -54.36
C SER A 872 19.10 -0.66 -54.77
N ASP A 873 18.34 -1.72 -54.44
CA ASP A 873 17.11 -2.10 -53.66
C ASP A 873 17.18 -3.64 -53.32
N SER A 874 16.19 -4.21 -52.59
CA SER A 874 15.68 -5.61 -52.71
C SER A 874 16.40 -6.77 -51.94
N LYS A 875 15.80 -7.94 -51.60
CA LYS A 875 14.42 -8.34 -51.16
C LYS A 875 14.42 -9.77 -50.54
N LYS A 876 13.39 -10.14 -49.75
CA LYS A 876 13.11 -11.52 -49.23
C LYS A 876 12.45 -12.43 -50.30
N PRO A 877 12.43 -13.78 -50.12
CA PRO A 877 11.24 -14.46 -49.52
C PRO A 877 11.55 -15.73 -48.67
N GLN A 878 10.48 -16.46 -48.28
CA GLN A 878 10.43 -17.69 -47.44
C GLN A 878 10.48 -18.99 -48.32
N LEU A 879 10.22 -20.26 -47.93
CA LEU A 879 9.42 -20.91 -46.87
C LEU A 879 9.72 -22.45 -46.83
N ALA A 880 9.23 -23.18 -45.80
CA ALA A 880 8.54 -24.51 -45.90
C ALA A 880 8.99 -25.68 -44.97
N ASN A 881 7.96 -26.23 -44.30
CA ASN A 881 7.85 -27.33 -43.32
C ASN A 881 8.34 -28.74 -43.70
N THR A 882 8.60 -29.58 -42.68
CA THR A 882 7.97 -30.92 -42.35
C THR A 882 8.98 -31.92 -41.75
N GLY A 883 8.56 -32.80 -40.83
CA GLY A 883 9.40 -33.92 -40.36
C GLY A 883 8.96 -34.58 -39.05
N ASN A 884 8.60 -35.86 -39.10
CA ASN A 884 7.96 -36.66 -38.03
C ASN A 884 8.33 -38.16 -38.23
N ASP A 885 8.48 -39.03 -37.22
CA ASP A 885 8.44 -38.83 -35.76
C ASP A 885 9.14 -39.98 -34.98
N ALA A 886 9.14 -39.87 -33.64
CA ALA A 886 9.22 -40.92 -32.62
C ALA A 886 10.34 -42.01 -32.67
N ALA A 887 11.32 -41.91 -31.76
CA ALA A 887 11.76 -43.02 -30.89
C ALA A 887 12.68 -42.60 -29.71
N LEU A 888 12.15 -42.66 -28.48
CA LEU A 888 12.76 -43.13 -27.22
C LEU A 888 14.29 -42.93 -26.94
N LEU A 889 14.67 -41.95 -26.10
CA LEU A 889 15.22 -42.13 -24.72
C LEU A 889 15.68 -40.79 -24.07
N SER A 890 15.69 -40.75 -22.72
CA SER A 890 16.43 -39.84 -21.81
C SER A 890 16.55 -38.35 -22.15
N LEU A 891 15.67 -37.47 -21.62
CA LEU A 891 15.82 -36.78 -20.32
C LEU A 891 17.03 -35.82 -20.17
N VAL A 892 16.78 -34.52 -20.37
CA VAL A 892 17.51 -33.39 -19.74
C VAL A 892 16.48 -32.32 -19.38
N ALA A 893 16.52 -31.79 -18.15
CA ALA A 893 15.78 -30.60 -17.72
C ALA A 893 16.46 -29.90 -16.52
N LEU A 894 16.24 -28.60 -16.38
CA LEU A 894 16.69 -27.77 -15.24
C LEU A 894 15.93 -28.13 -13.95
N GLY A 895 16.52 -27.83 -12.78
CA GLY A 895 15.99 -28.32 -11.48
C GLY A 895 16.23 -27.48 -10.21
N MET A 896 16.57 -26.19 -10.32
CA MET A 896 16.52 -25.18 -9.23
C MET A 896 17.43 -25.32 -7.98
N LEU A 897 17.37 -24.26 -7.16
CA LEU A 897 18.13 -23.97 -5.94
C LEU A 897 17.77 -24.86 -4.73
N GLY A 898 18.67 -24.95 -3.75
CA GLY A 898 18.37 -25.53 -2.43
C GLY A 898 19.56 -25.53 -1.46
N VAL A 899 19.77 -24.45 -0.71
CA VAL A 899 20.72 -24.44 0.42
C VAL A 899 20.07 -25.14 1.62
N GLY A 900 20.62 -26.28 2.06
CA GLY A 900 19.96 -27.12 3.07
C GLY A 900 20.86 -28.11 3.82
N VAL A 901 21.56 -27.61 4.85
CA VAL A 901 21.87 -28.31 6.12
C VAL A 901 22.49 -29.73 6.07
N ALA A 902 23.83 -29.75 6.07
CA ALA A 902 24.69 -30.43 7.07
C ALA A 902 24.78 -31.99 7.23
N LEU A 903 25.82 -32.34 8.02
CA LEU A 903 26.14 -33.61 8.70
C LEU A 903 26.62 -34.85 7.90
N ARG A 904 27.85 -35.26 8.22
CA ARG A 904 28.49 -36.54 7.81
C ARG A 904 28.22 -37.65 8.84
N ARG A 905 27.91 -38.86 8.35
CA ARG A 905 28.17 -40.19 8.99
C ARG A 905 27.34 -40.48 10.29
N LYS A 906 26.96 -41.72 10.64
CA LYS A 906 27.31 -43.06 10.13
C LYS A 906 26.33 -44.17 10.64
N SER A 907 26.01 -45.13 9.76
CA SER A 907 25.89 -46.60 9.99
C SER A 907 24.93 -47.25 11.02
N SER A 908 24.55 -48.51 10.69
CA SER A 908 23.90 -49.58 11.48
C SER A 908 22.48 -49.27 11.99
N GLU A 909 21.43 -49.93 11.49
CA GLU A 909 21.09 -51.38 11.57
C GLU A 909 20.63 -51.84 12.96
N ARG A 910 19.32 -51.70 13.23
CA ARG A 910 18.44 -52.83 13.58
C ARG A 910 16.97 -52.44 13.41
#